data_AF-A0A524JMT5-F1
#
_entry.id   AF-A0A524JMT5-F1
#
_cell.length_a   1.000
_cell.length_b   1.000
_cell.length_c   1.000
_cell.angle_alpha   90.00
_cell.angle_beta   90.00
_cell.angle_gamma   90.00
#
_symmetry.space_group_name_H-M   'P 1'
#
loop_
_entity.id
_entity.type
_entity.pdbx_description
1 polymer ?
#
loop_
_entity_poly.entity_id
_entity_poly.type
_entity_poly.pdbx_seq_one_letter_code
_entity_poly.pdbx_strand_id
1 'polypeptide(L)'
;MALDNRSKETFFDHFYKNATHIKVPKKRKDLIAKGVGIHASWALLLHANIGLWNYRGTAYNEEENQILARMGQVFEQTYTRFLDLQKAEAQAREAKIEAALEKVRSQSLAMHTTSEMQLVANAVYEQLHALGLEMDVVGMSGAIEAKKDYDVWVGGAPLGSALRIPYNEDTKVQRDYNKMLEERPELFAKTYSGKVKKEYIDRLLTHGEFPKALRRKMETSDAFTTLIAPKKNSGIQVVRYSDQPFTEQDAEILKRFAGVFEQAYIRFMDLEKAEAQAREAQIQLALERVRAKSLAMKNSDELHQVLGVLFRQFDHLGIEPVNVFLSLFNREDRTLTYRASGKSGTRVPAKQVISVDSMEVLKALFDKWVNDNSDTVEVIYYPKEVLPQLFGIFAETFSSMPEGDRMGVDDFPDGGFSMAGHTPFGYLGYDHQRQATEEEKDILSRFCVEFTRVYQRFLDIQKAEAQAREAQIEMALEKIRSRTMAMQKSEELEETAALLFNQINNLGIQTFTSGFSIWQEAETAFMSYMAMPTGEMAVAMRTPLTEDVFFKNIYNAKKRGEDFFVFESKGESLAETYRYMGALPTVGKVVQSIKDSGFALPAFQITHCGFFPQGHLMFITLEPHPEAWDIFRRFTKVFEQTYTRFLDLQKAEARARESQIEMALEKVRSRTMAMHQSEELGEVASVMFEQISMLTSTPDRFNIGIANEADESFDIWVTDQNGHQVNRLFVARADKSPVISAFFKARKTKKSLAMDLHGKELKAWVRYMNKEVGIPFKEGNSKNTGISIPCSSPTDLSG
;
A
#
# COMPACT_ATOMS: atom_id res chain seq x y z
N MET A 1 -99.26 -48.95 -6.65
CA MET A 1 -98.87 -50.39 -6.69
C MET A 1 -99.82 -51.19 -5.82
N ALA A 2 -100.27 -52.36 -6.26
CA ALA A 2 -101.19 -53.22 -5.50
C ALA A 2 -100.70 -54.67 -5.51
N LEU A 3 -100.74 -55.34 -4.36
CA LEU A 3 -100.51 -56.78 -4.22
C LEU A 3 -101.71 -57.39 -3.51
N ASP A 4 -102.23 -58.49 -4.03
CA ASP A 4 -103.25 -59.28 -3.33
C ASP A 4 -102.64 -59.97 -2.08
N ASN A 5 -103.47 -60.64 -1.28
CA ASN A 5 -103.00 -61.27 -0.05
C ASN A 5 -101.88 -62.30 -0.30
N ARG A 6 -102.00 -63.09 -1.38
CA ARG A 6 -101.07 -64.18 -1.69
C ARG A 6 -99.73 -63.63 -2.16
N SER A 7 -99.75 -62.63 -3.03
CA SER A 7 -98.54 -61.95 -3.47
C SER A 7 -97.87 -61.15 -2.35
N LYS A 8 -98.64 -60.54 -1.44
CA LYS A 8 -98.12 -59.89 -0.21
C LYS A 8 -97.36 -60.89 0.66
N GLU A 9 -97.98 -62.03 0.98
CA GLU A 9 -97.35 -63.07 1.82
C GLU A 9 -96.05 -63.57 1.19
N THR A 10 -96.09 -63.85 -0.12
CA THR A 10 -94.90 -64.27 -0.88
C THR A 10 -93.78 -63.22 -0.82
N PHE A 11 -94.11 -61.94 -1.01
CA PHE A 11 -93.14 -60.83 -0.95
C PHE A 11 -92.50 -60.70 0.43
N PHE A 12 -93.31 -60.69 1.50
CA PHE A 12 -92.78 -60.50 2.84
C PHE A 12 -92.05 -61.73 3.37
N ASP A 13 -92.45 -62.95 2.99
CA ASP A 13 -91.69 -64.17 3.29
C ASP A 13 -90.30 -64.13 2.66
N HIS A 14 -90.20 -63.66 1.42
CA HIS A 14 -88.92 -63.45 0.76
C HIS A 14 -88.12 -62.32 1.43
N PHE A 15 -88.76 -61.18 1.73
CA PHE A 15 -88.11 -60.04 2.37
C PHE A 15 -87.53 -60.41 3.75
N TYR A 16 -88.30 -61.10 4.60
CA TYR A 16 -87.82 -61.48 5.93
C TYR A 16 -86.70 -62.52 5.91
N LYS A 17 -86.64 -63.37 4.88
CA LYS A 17 -85.55 -64.34 4.70
C LYS A 17 -84.24 -63.68 4.24
N ASN A 18 -84.32 -62.66 3.39
CA ASN A 18 -83.15 -62.10 2.72
C ASN A 18 -82.66 -60.77 3.33
N ALA A 19 -83.52 -59.98 3.99
CA ALA A 19 -83.15 -58.72 4.62
C ALA A 19 -82.70 -58.94 6.09
N THR A 20 -81.69 -59.78 6.30
CA THR A 20 -81.23 -60.21 7.64
C THR A 20 -80.68 -59.08 8.53
N HIS A 21 -80.28 -57.96 7.93
CA HIS A 21 -79.82 -56.75 8.63
C HIS A 21 -80.98 -55.87 9.13
N ILE A 22 -82.23 -56.13 8.72
CA ILE A 22 -83.40 -55.34 9.10
C ILE A 22 -84.19 -56.03 10.21
N LYS A 23 -84.12 -55.48 11.43
CA LYS A 23 -84.94 -55.95 12.56
C LYS A 23 -86.35 -55.36 12.50
N VAL A 24 -87.29 -56.07 11.87
CA VAL A 24 -88.71 -55.68 11.87
C VAL A 24 -89.38 -56.12 13.18
N PRO A 25 -89.97 -55.19 13.97
CA PRO A 25 -90.61 -55.52 15.25
C PRO A 25 -91.74 -56.54 15.09
N LYS A 26 -91.89 -57.46 16.06
CA LYS A 26 -92.91 -58.53 16.03
C LYS A 26 -94.33 -57.98 15.81
N LYS A 27 -94.69 -56.91 16.54
CA LYS A 27 -95.98 -56.20 16.38
C LYS A 27 -96.23 -55.72 14.95
N ARG A 28 -95.18 -55.33 14.22
CA ARG A 28 -95.30 -54.88 12.82
C ARG A 28 -95.44 -56.08 11.87
N LYS A 29 -94.72 -57.18 12.10
CA LYS A 29 -94.91 -58.43 11.35
C LYS A 29 -96.32 -58.97 11.50
N ASP A 30 -96.85 -58.98 12.72
CA ASP A 30 -98.21 -59.43 13.02
C ASP A 30 -99.27 -58.55 12.32
N LEU A 31 -99.05 -57.22 12.27
CA LEU A 31 -99.92 -56.29 11.54
C LEU A 31 -99.93 -56.57 10.04
N ILE A 32 -98.76 -56.82 9.45
CA ILE A 32 -98.61 -57.13 8.01
C ILE A 32 -99.26 -58.48 7.67
N ALA A 33 -99.06 -59.48 8.53
CA ALA A 33 -99.64 -60.82 8.37
C ALA A 33 -101.17 -60.77 8.38
N LYS A 34 -101.78 -60.01 9.30
CA LYS A 34 -103.25 -59.85 9.40
C LYS A 34 -103.89 -59.05 8.26
N GLY A 35 -103.12 -58.28 7.50
CA GLY A 35 -103.64 -57.52 6.36
C GLY A 35 -104.15 -58.43 5.24
N VAL A 36 -105.04 -57.93 4.38
CA VAL A 36 -105.65 -58.73 3.29
C VAL A 36 -105.07 -58.40 1.89
N GLY A 37 -104.03 -57.56 1.83
CA GLY A 37 -103.33 -57.16 0.62
C GLY A 37 -102.44 -55.95 0.90
N ILE A 38 -101.71 -55.44 -0.09
CA ILE A 38 -100.96 -54.18 -0.02
C ILE A 38 -101.50 -53.23 -1.08
N HIS A 39 -101.77 -52.00 -0.69
CA HIS A 39 -101.83 -50.89 -1.63
C HIS A 39 -100.82 -49.82 -1.23
N ALA A 40 -100.14 -49.27 -2.24
CA ALA A 40 -99.20 -48.19 -2.08
C ALA A 40 -99.50 -47.03 -3.03
N SER A 41 -99.49 -45.82 -2.48
CA SER A 41 -99.48 -44.56 -3.22
C SER A 41 -98.12 -43.89 -3.06
N TRP A 42 -97.67 -43.19 -4.10
CA TRP A 42 -96.37 -42.54 -4.17
C TRP A 42 -96.51 -41.13 -4.72
N ALA A 43 -95.93 -40.16 -4.02
CA ALA A 43 -95.58 -38.87 -4.60
C ALA A 43 -94.16 -38.97 -5.14
N LEU A 44 -94.02 -38.86 -6.47
CA LEU A 44 -92.74 -38.86 -7.15
C LEU A 44 -92.24 -37.42 -7.30
N LEU A 45 -91.06 -37.11 -6.77
CA LEU A 45 -90.47 -35.76 -6.76
C LEU A 45 -89.11 -35.79 -7.46
N LEU A 46 -88.51 -34.61 -7.68
CA LEU A 46 -87.27 -34.49 -8.45
C LEU A 46 -86.06 -35.08 -7.70
N HIS A 47 -85.97 -34.85 -6.38
CA HIS A 47 -84.83 -35.33 -5.57
C HIS A 47 -85.19 -36.51 -4.64
N ALA A 48 -86.48 -36.78 -4.42
CA ALA A 48 -86.93 -37.84 -3.52
C ALA A 48 -88.29 -38.44 -3.91
N ASN A 49 -88.65 -39.58 -3.32
CA ASN A 49 -89.98 -40.16 -3.46
C ASN A 49 -90.56 -40.44 -2.07
N ILE A 50 -91.84 -40.15 -1.86
CA ILE A 50 -92.52 -40.46 -0.60
C ILE A 50 -93.68 -41.40 -0.88
N GLY A 51 -93.71 -42.51 -0.15
CA GLY A 51 -94.71 -43.57 -0.32
C GLY A 51 -95.50 -43.84 0.94
N LEU A 52 -96.81 -44.07 0.79
CA LEU A 52 -97.68 -44.58 1.84
C LEU A 52 -98.12 -46.00 1.48
N TRP A 53 -98.04 -46.91 2.45
CA TRP A 53 -98.44 -48.31 2.28
C TRP A 53 -99.55 -48.62 3.28
N ASN A 54 -100.63 -49.23 2.81
CA ASN A 54 -101.65 -49.82 3.67
C ASN A 54 -101.75 -51.32 3.44
N TYR A 55 -102.20 -52.04 4.47
CA TYR A 55 -102.38 -53.49 4.45
C TYR A 55 -103.88 -53.90 4.41
N ARG A 56 -104.77 -52.96 4.08
CA ARG A 56 -106.23 -53.17 4.11
C ARG A 56 -106.76 -53.71 2.78
N GLY A 57 -105.91 -53.79 1.75
CA GLY A 57 -106.31 -54.23 0.41
C GLY A 57 -107.16 -53.20 -0.36
N THR A 58 -107.21 -51.95 0.11
CA THR A 58 -107.98 -50.87 -0.51
C THR A 58 -107.05 -49.77 -1.03
N ALA A 59 -107.33 -49.26 -2.22
CA ALA A 59 -106.60 -48.14 -2.79
C ALA A 59 -106.86 -46.86 -1.98
N TYR A 60 -105.82 -46.02 -1.86
CA TYR A 60 -105.99 -44.66 -1.36
C TYR A 60 -106.87 -43.87 -2.33
N ASN A 61 -107.83 -43.12 -1.79
CA ASN A 61 -108.74 -42.33 -2.61
C ASN A 61 -108.05 -41.06 -3.15
N GLU A 62 -108.74 -40.33 -4.02
CA GLU A 62 -108.17 -39.16 -4.71
C GLU A 62 -107.76 -38.05 -3.73
N GLU A 63 -108.55 -37.79 -2.69
CA GLU A 63 -108.23 -36.78 -1.67
C GLU A 63 -106.96 -37.16 -0.88
N GLU A 64 -106.83 -38.42 -0.47
CA GLU A 64 -105.64 -38.95 0.21
C GLU A 64 -104.39 -38.87 -0.68
N ASN A 65 -104.53 -39.17 -1.98
CA ASN A 65 -103.43 -39.04 -2.94
C ASN A 65 -103.03 -37.58 -3.16
N GLN A 66 -103.99 -36.65 -3.19
CA GLN A 66 -103.71 -35.21 -3.29
C GLN A 66 -103.02 -34.67 -2.03
N ILE A 67 -103.40 -35.15 -0.84
CA ILE A 67 -102.70 -34.82 0.41
C ILE A 67 -101.25 -35.32 0.36
N LEU A 68 -101.02 -36.57 -0.07
CA LEU A 68 -99.68 -37.13 -0.22
C LEU A 68 -98.84 -36.34 -1.23
N ALA A 69 -99.42 -35.92 -2.36
CA ALA A 69 -98.75 -35.08 -3.34
C ALA A 69 -98.33 -33.71 -2.77
N ARG A 70 -99.21 -33.05 -2.01
CA ARG A 70 -98.90 -31.77 -1.33
C ARG A 70 -97.83 -31.93 -0.26
N MET A 71 -97.88 -33.00 0.55
CA MET A 71 -96.82 -33.32 1.52
C MET A 71 -95.49 -33.61 0.83
N GLY A 72 -95.52 -34.32 -0.30
CA GLY A 72 -94.34 -34.54 -1.14
C GLY A 72 -93.70 -33.23 -1.60
N GLN A 73 -94.49 -32.27 -2.08
CA GLN A 73 -93.97 -30.96 -2.50
C GLN A 73 -93.31 -30.18 -1.36
N VAL A 74 -93.85 -30.23 -0.14
CA VAL A 74 -93.24 -29.58 1.05
C VAL A 74 -91.94 -30.26 1.47
N PHE A 75 -91.89 -31.60 1.40
CA PHE A 75 -90.66 -32.35 1.67
C PHE A 75 -89.58 -32.06 0.63
N GLU A 76 -89.94 -31.94 -0.65
CA GLU A 76 -89.02 -31.58 -1.73
C GLU A 76 -88.31 -30.26 -1.42
N GLN A 77 -89.06 -29.23 -1.01
CA GLN A 77 -88.51 -27.94 -0.60
C GLN A 77 -87.54 -28.07 0.60
N THR A 78 -87.90 -28.93 1.57
CA THR A 78 -87.06 -29.20 2.75
C THR A 78 -85.77 -29.94 2.38
N TYR A 79 -85.85 -30.90 1.46
CA TYR A 79 -84.71 -31.68 1.00
C TYR A 79 -83.75 -30.85 0.12
N THR A 80 -84.27 -29.98 -0.75
CA THR A 80 -83.44 -28.98 -1.45
C THR A 80 -82.71 -28.08 -0.45
N ARG A 81 -83.38 -27.61 0.61
CA ARG A 81 -82.72 -26.82 1.67
C ARG A 81 -81.63 -27.61 2.41
N PHE A 82 -81.84 -28.90 2.64
CA PHE A 82 -80.82 -29.77 3.22
C PHE A 82 -79.58 -29.89 2.32
N LEU A 83 -79.76 -30.07 1.00
CA LEU A 83 -78.65 -30.10 0.04
C LEU A 83 -77.91 -28.75 -0.01
N ASP A 84 -78.65 -27.64 0.00
CA ASP A 84 -78.07 -26.29 0.08
C ASP A 84 -77.23 -26.10 1.34
N LEU A 85 -77.70 -26.60 2.49
CA LEU A 85 -76.96 -26.56 3.75
C LEU A 85 -75.70 -27.43 3.69
N GLN A 86 -75.78 -28.65 3.18
CA GLN A 86 -74.58 -29.50 3.00
C GLN A 86 -73.54 -28.81 2.10
N LYS A 87 -73.98 -28.17 1.02
CA LYS A 87 -73.09 -27.41 0.14
C LYS A 87 -72.49 -26.20 0.85
N ALA A 88 -73.29 -25.46 1.62
CA ALA A 88 -72.82 -24.31 2.39
C ALA A 88 -71.82 -24.72 3.50
N GLU A 89 -72.06 -25.83 4.18
CA GLU A 89 -71.14 -26.39 5.19
C GLU A 89 -69.80 -26.82 4.57
N ALA A 90 -69.84 -27.52 3.42
CA ALA A 90 -68.65 -27.88 2.67
C ALA A 90 -67.87 -26.64 2.21
N GLN A 91 -68.55 -25.62 1.69
CA GLN A 91 -67.94 -24.34 1.30
C GLN A 91 -67.35 -23.58 2.49
N ALA A 92 -68.02 -23.56 3.65
CA ALA A 92 -67.51 -22.93 4.85
C ALA A 92 -66.28 -23.64 5.39
N ARG A 93 -66.23 -24.98 5.31
CA ARG A 93 -65.04 -25.77 5.67
C ARG A 93 -63.88 -25.48 4.72
N GLU A 94 -64.14 -25.44 3.42
CA GLU A 94 -63.13 -25.14 2.41
C GLU A 94 -62.56 -23.72 2.58
N ALA A 95 -63.42 -22.74 2.84
CA ALA A 95 -63.02 -21.36 3.12
C ALA A 95 -62.14 -21.25 4.38
N LYS A 96 -62.40 -22.06 5.42
CA LYS A 96 -61.55 -22.13 6.61
C LYS A 96 -60.16 -22.69 6.29
N ILE A 97 -60.07 -23.71 5.43
CA ILE A 97 -58.78 -24.29 5.02
C ILE A 97 -57.99 -23.26 4.20
N GLU A 98 -58.61 -22.60 3.22
CA GLU A 98 -57.91 -21.56 2.45
C GLU A 98 -57.47 -20.38 3.31
N ALA A 99 -58.29 -19.92 4.27
CA ALA A 99 -57.90 -18.87 5.20
C ALA A 99 -56.69 -19.28 6.07
N ALA A 100 -56.60 -20.56 6.45
CA ALA A 100 -55.49 -21.10 7.21
C ALA A 100 -54.20 -21.19 6.36
N LEU A 101 -54.31 -21.66 5.11
CA LEU A 101 -53.20 -21.68 4.15
C LEU A 101 -52.69 -20.25 3.87
N GLU A 102 -53.59 -19.28 3.73
CA GLU A 102 -53.22 -17.90 3.44
C GLU A 102 -52.47 -17.22 4.59
N LYS A 103 -52.81 -17.55 5.85
CA LYS A 103 -52.01 -17.08 7.00
C LYS A 103 -50.57 -17.59 6.95
N VAL A 104 -50.36 -18.84 6.55
CA VAL A 104 -49.00 -19.39 6.38
C VAL A 104 -48.29 -18.72 5.20
N ARG A 105 -48.97 -18.50 4.07
CA ARG A 105 -48.40 -17.75 2.93
C ARG A 105 -48.00 -16.34 3.35
N SER A 106 -48.85 -15.64 4.10
CA SER A 106 -48.57 -14.30 4.61
C SER A 106 -47.36 -14.27 5.53
N GLN A 107 -47.24 -15.23 6.47
CA GLN A 107 -46.07 -15.34 7.34
C GLN A 107 -44.77 -15.59 6.56
N SER A 108 -44.82 -16.44 5.54
CA SER A 108 -43.69 -16.70 4.63
C SER A 108 -43.30 -15.44 3.85
N LEU A 109 -44.27 -14.72 3.28
CA LEU A 109 -44.02 -13.49 2.52
C LEU A 109 -43.44 -12.36 3.39
N ALA A 110 -43.68 -12.39 4.71
CA ALA A 110 -43.13 -11.45 5.66
C ALA A 110 -41.68 -11.76 6.09
N MET A 111 -41.11 -12.91 5.70
CA MET A 111 -39.72 -13.24 6.03
C MET A 111 -38.74 -12.29 5.33
N HIS A 112 -37.82 -11.74 6.11
CA HIS A 112 -36.69 -10.91 5.69
C HIS A 112 -35.35 -11.62 5.84
N THR A 113 -35.25 -12.59 6.73
CA THR A 113 -34.03 -13.40 6.95
C THR A 113 -34.34 -14.88 7.05
N THR A 114 -33.32 -15.71 6.84
CA THR A 114 -33.41 -17.17 6.99
C THR A 114 -33.77 -17.60 8.42
N SER A 115 -33.38 -16.81 9.43
CA SER A 115 -33.68 -17.07 10.85
C SER A 115 -35.18 -17.10 11.19
N GLU A 116 -36.02 -16.50 10.35
CA GLU A 116 -37.47 -16.39 10.57
C GLU A 116 -38.27 -17.62 10.10
N MET A 117 -37.63 -18.63 9.52
CA MET A 117 -38.32 -19.85 9.07
C MET A 117 -39.05 -20.58 10.22
N GLN A 118 -38.52 -20.49 11.44
CA GLN A 118 -39.19 -21.05 12.61
C GLN A 118 -40.56 -20.40 12.89
N LEU A 119 -40.77 -19.13 12.50
CA LEU A 119 -42.07 -18.47 12.63
C LEU A 119 -43.10 -19.06 11.66
N VAL A 120 -42.68 -19.41 10.44
CA VAL A 120 -43.53 -20.14 9.48
C VAL A 120 -43.90 -21.51 10.04
N ALA A 121 -42.93 -22.19 10.67
CA ALA A 121 -43.16 -23.47 11.30
C ALA A 121 -44.22 -23.40 12.42
N ASN A 122 -44.14 -22.38 13.27
CA ASN A 122 -45.12 -22.14 14.32
C ASN A 122 -46.51 -21.84 13.73
N ALA A 123 -46.57 -21.01 12.69
CA ALA A 123 -47.83 -20.69 12.02
C ALA A 123 -48.50 -21.94 11.41
N VAL A 124 -47.74 -22.83 10.78
CA VAL A 124 -48.26 -24.11 10.25
C VAL A 124 -48.86 -24.96 11.37
N TYR A 125 -48.15 -25.12 12.49
CA TYR A 125 -48.64 -25.88 13.64
C TYR A 125 -49.98 -25.32 14.15
N GLU A 126 -50.05 -24.01 14.39
CA GLU A 126 -51.25 -23.35 14.90
C GLU A 126 -52.44 -23.49 13.94
N GLN A 127 -52.20 -23.34 12.63
CA GLN A 127 -53.25 -23.41 11.62
C GLN A 127 -53.78 -24.84 11.43
N LEU A 128 -52.91 -25.85 11.43
CA LEU A 128 -53.34 -27.26 11.38
C LEU A 128 -54.14 -27.63 12.64
N HIS A 129 -53.69 -27.20 13.83
CA HIS A 129 -54.43 -27.41 15.07
C HIS A 129 -55.80 -26.70 15.04
N ALA A 130 -55.88 -25.47 14.52
CA ALA A 130 -57.14 -24.72 14.38
C ALA A 130 -58.15 -25.37 13.40
N LEU A 131 -57.66 -26.15 12.44
CA LEU A 131 -58.52 -26.94 11.55
C LEU A 131 -59.03 -28.24 12.18
N GLY A 132 -58.57 -28.57 13.39
CA GLY A 132 -58.98 -29.76 14.14
C GLY A 132 -58.09 -30.99 13.90
N LEU A 133 -56.89 -30.81 13.35
CA LEU A 133 -55.93 -31.91 13.18
C LEU A 133 -55.33 -32.25 14.55
N GLU A 134 -55.56 -33.47 15.04
CA GLU A 134 -55.01 -33.91 16.33
C GLU A 134 -53.56 -34.39 16.17
N MET A 135 -52.61 -33.55 16.58
CA MET A 135 -51.17 -33.80 16.47
C MET A 135 -50.41 -33.21 17.66
N ASP A 136 -49.23 -33.75 17.96
CA ASP A 136 -48.36 -33.26 19.02
C ASP A 136 -47.32 -32.27 18.51
N VAL A 137 -46.74 -32.50 17.32
CA VAL A 137 -45.75 -31.63 16.68
C VAL A 137 -45.86 -31.64 15.17
N VAL A 138 -45.37 -30.58 14.54
CA VAL A 138 -45.12 -30.53 13.09
C VAL A 138 -43.62 -30.38 12.84
N GLY A 139 -43.03 -31.31 12.09
CA GLY A 139 -41.69 -31.17 11.54
C GLY A 139 -41.77 -30.61 10.12
N MET A 140 -40.95 -29.62 9.81
CA MET A 140 -40.83 -29.05 8.47
C MET A 140 -39.38 -29.15 8.05
N SER A 141 -39.11 -29.92 7.00
CA SER A 141 -37.75 -30.20 6.56
C SER A 141 -37.41 -29.48 5.26
N GLY A 142 -36.19 -28.93 5.20
CA GLY A 142 -35.61 -28.30 4.01
C GLY A 142 -34.80 -29.26 3.13
N ALA A 143 -34.38 -28.75 1.95
CA ALA A 143 -33.56 -29.33 0.89
C ALA A 143 -33.19 -30.79 1.11
N ILE A 144 -34.15 -31.68 0.83
CA ILE A 144 -33.99 -33.10 1.05
C ILE A 144 -33.30 -33.72 -0.17
N GLU A 145 -31.99 -33.50 -0.27
CA GLU A 145 -31.13 -34.27 -1.16
C GLU A 145 -30.91 -35.65 -0.53
N ALA A 146 -31.31 -36.70 -1.24
CA ALA A 146 -31.04 -38.06 -0.78
C ALA A 146 -29.53 -38.21 -0.52
N LYS A 147 -29.17 -38.66 0.68
CA LYS A 147 -27.78 -38.86 1.17
C LYS A 147 -27.09 -37.65 1.79
N LYS A 148 -27.82 -36.62 2.24
CA LYS A 148 -27.28 -35.51 3.03
C LYS A 148 -28.11 -35.24 4.29
N ASP A 149 -27.42 -34.75 5.32
CA ASP A 149 -28.06 -34.25 6.53
C ASP A 149 -29.01 -33.10 6.19
N TYR A 150 -30.10 -32.97 6.94
CA TYR A 150 -31.16 -32.01 6.63
C TYR A 150 -31.62 -31.27 7.88
N ASP A 151 -32.09 -30.04 7.67
CA ASP A 151 -32.62 -29.19 8.73
C ASP A 151 -34.12 -29.37 8.89
N VAL A 152 -34.57 -29.44 10.15
CA VAL A 152 -35.98 -29.59 10.52
C VAL A 152 -36.39 -28.47 11.49
N TRP A 153 -37.30 -27.62 11.04
CA TRP A 153 -38.00 -26.65 11.89
C TRP A 153 -39.19 -27.33 12.55
N VAL A 154 -39.33 -27.19 13.87
CA VAL A 154 -40.37 -27.90 14.63
C VAL A 154 -41.42 -26.92 15.14
N GLY A 155 -42.63 -27.01 14.60
CA GLY A 155 -43.80 -26.29 15.10
C GLY A 155 -44.42 -27.02 16.29
N GLY A 156 -44.88 -26.26 17.29
CA GLY A 156 -45.39 -26.79 18.57
C GLY A 156 -44.31 -27.00 19.63
N ALA A 157 -43.05 -26.70 19.30
CA ALA A 157 -41.94 -26.58 20.23
C ALA A 157 -41.21 -25.25 19.95
N PRO A 158 -40.99 -24.38 20.95
CA PRO A 158 -40.26 -23.13 20.77
C PRO A 158 -38.75 -23.40 20.67
N LEU A 159 -38.34 -24.10 19.63
CA LEU A 159 -36.92 -24.26 19.29
C LEU A 159 -36.45 -22.95 18.65
N GLY A 160 -35.30 -22.44 19.10
CA GLY A 160 -34.74 -21.19 18.55
C GLY A 160 -34.15 -21.34 17.14
N SER A 161 -33.89 -22.57 16.70
CA SER A 161 -33.27 -22.90 15.42
C SER A 161 -33.75 -24.27 14.92
N ALA A 162 -33.43 -24.60 13.67
CA ALA A 162 -33.69 -25.92 13.12
C ALA A 162 -32.86 -27.01 13.83
N LEU A 163 -33.39 -28.22 13.91
CA LEU A 163 -32.64 -29.43 14.25
C LEU A 163 -31.95 -29.96 12.99
N ARG A 164 -30.62 -30.13 13.07
CA ARG A 164 -29.86 -30.84 12.04
C ARG A 164 -29.97 -32.35 12.26
N ILE A 165 -30.63 -33.05 11.35
CA ILE A 165 -30.79 -34.51 11.40
C ILE A 165 -29.77 -35.19 10.47
N PRO A 166 -28.88 -36.05 10.99
CA PRO A 166 -27.93 -36.76 10.16
C PRO A 166 -28.59 -37.80 9.25
N TYR A 167 -28.16 -37.88 7.99
CA TYR A 167 -28.72 -38.84 7.04
C TYR A 167 -28.37 -40.30 7.39
N ASN A 168 -27.12 -40.52 7.84
CA ASN A 168 -26.55 -41.84 8.08
C ASN A 168 -26.87 -42.41 9.47
N GLU A 169 -27.97 -42.01 10.12
CA GLU A 169 -28.35 -42.61 11.39
C GLU A 169 -28.81 -44.06 11.22
N ASP A 170 -28.24 -44.94 12.06
CA ASP A 170 -28.59 -46.35 12.08
C ASP A 170 -29.87 -46.62 12.88
N THR A 171 -30.97 -45.99 12.50
CA THR A 171 -32.31 -46.31 13.04
C THR A 171 -33.23 -46.81 11.93
N LYS A 172 -34.15 -47.71 12.28
CA LYS A 172 -35.14 -48.20 11.31
C LYS A 172 -36.06 -47.07 10.80
N VAL A 173 -36.42 -46.12 11.67
CA VAL A 173 -37.25 -44.97 11.29
C VAL A 173 -36.51 -44.10 10.28
N GLN A 174 -35.24 -43.75 10.52
CA GLN A 174 -34.45 -42.95 9.58
C GLN A 174 -34.26 -43.66 8.24
N ARG A 175 -34.04 -44.98 8.22
CA ARG A 175 -34.00 -45.76 6.97
C ARG A 175 -35.30 -45.71 6.18
N ASP A 176 -36.44 -45.81 6.86
CA ASP A 176 -37.75 -45.70 6.23
C ASP A 176 -37.99 -44.28 5.68
N TYR A 177 -37.54 -43.23 6.40
CA TYR A 177 -37.59 -41.85 5.93
C TYR A 177 -36.67 -41.64 4.73
N ASN A 178 -35.42 -42.09 4.78
CA ASN A 178 -34.48 -42.00 3.65
C ASN A 178 -35.08 -42.66 2.39
N LYS A 179 -35.69 -43.84 2.53
CA LYS A 179 -36.39 -44.50 1.42
C LYS A 179 -37.56 -43.67 0.90
N MET A 180 -38.39 -43.12 1.78
CA MET A 180 -39.50 -42.23 1.41
C MET A 180 -39.00 -40.98 0.65
N LEU A 181 -37.84 -40.43 1.04
CA LEU A 181 -37.23 -39.26 0.40
C LEU A 181 -36.65 -39.57 -0.98
N GLU A 182 -36.20 -40.81 -1.20
CA GLU A 182 -35.80 -41.32 -2.52
C GLU A 182 -37.01 -41.56 -3.43
N GLU A 183 -38.07 -42.19 -2.92
CA GLU A 183 -39.27 -42.56 -3.69
C GLU A 183 -40.24 -41.38 -3.92
N ARG A 184 -40.24 -40.40 -3.01
CA ARG A 184 -41.11 -39.21 -2.98
C ARG A 184 -42.59 -39.52 -3.25
N PRO A 185 -43.24 -40.40 -2.45
CA PRO A 185 -44.67 -40.67 -2.59
C PRO A 185 -45.49 -39.42 -2.28
N GLU A 186 -46.73 -39.31 -2.77
CA GLU A 186 -47.60 -38.17 -2.44
C GLU A 186 -47.80 -38.01 -0.93
N LEU A 187 -47.88 -39.14 -0.22
CA LEU A 187 -48.04 -39.23 1.23
C LEU A 187 -47.29 -40.46 1.76
N PHE A 188 -46.74 -40.31 2.96
CA PHE A 188 -46.15 -41.40 3.72
C PHE A 188 -46.78 -41.42 5.11
N ALA A 189 -47.42 -42.53 5.47
CA ALA A 189 -48.03 -42.73 6.77
C ALA A 189 -47.49 -44.00 7.41
N LYS A 190 -47.06 -43.92 8.68
CA LYS A 190 -46.54 -45.09 9.39
C LYS A 190 -46.67 -44.94 10.90
N THR A 191 -46.88 -46.07 11.57
CA THR A 191 -46.88 -46.15 13.03
C THR A 191 -45.69 -46.99 13.49
N TYR A 192 -44.95 -46.47 14.47
CA TYR A 192 -43.80 -47.11 15.06
C TYR A 192 -44.03 -47.32 16.55
N SER A 193 -43.73 -48.52 17.04
CA SER A 193 -43.93 -48.90 18.44
C SER A 193 -42.76 -49.74 18.97
N GLY A 194 -42.76 -50.00 20.28
CA GLY A 194 -41.79 -50.88 20.93
C GLY A 194 -40.33 -50.44 20.73
N LYS A 195 -39.46 -51.40 20.40
CA LYS A 195 -38.01 -51.18 20.30
C LYS A 195 -37.63 -50.18 19.21
N VAL A 196 -38.28 -50.23 18.05
CA VAL A 196 -38.03 -49.34 16.91
C VAL A 196 -38.29 -47.88 17.27
N LYS A 197 -39.40 -47.62 17.97
CA LYS A 197 -39.75 -46.28 18.47
C LYS A 197 -38.73 -45.80 19.50
N LYS A 198 -38.37 -46.64 20.47
CA LYS A 198 -37.42 -46.27 21.53
C LYS A 198 -36.05 -45.91 20.96
N GLU A 199 -35.50 -46.75 20.09
CA GLU A 199 -34.20 -46.50 19.43
C GLU A 199 -34.17 -45.16 18.68
N TYR A 200 -35.26 -44.82 17.97
CA TYR A 200 -35.35 -43.55 17.25
C TYR A 200 -35.47 -42.33 18.17
N ILE A 201 -36.31 -42.40 19.20
CA ILE A 201 -36.49 -41.29 20.15
C ILE A 201 -35.20 -41.03 20.94
N ASP A 202 -34.53 -42.08 21.43
CA ASP A 202 -33.27 -41.96 22.17
C ASP A 202 -32.21 -41.25 21.31
N ARG A 203 -32.17 -41.56 20.00
CA ARG A 203 -31.27 -40.89 19.05
C ARG A 203 -31.67 -39.44 18.81
N LEU A 204 -32.93 -39.18 18.49
CA LEU A 204 -33.44 -37.83 18.20
C LEU A 204 -33.19 -36.86 19.35
N LEU A 205 -33.31 -37.32 20.60
CA LEU A 205 -33.04 -36.52 21.80
C LEU A 205 -31.56 -36.11 21.97
N THR A 206 -30.64 -36.63 21.16
CA THR A 206 -29.23 -36.20 21.12
C THR A 206 -28.96 -35.05 20.15
N HIS A 207 -29.92 -34.73 19.27
CA HIS A 207 -29.74 -33.70 18.22
C HIS A 207 -30.25 -32.32 18.61
N GLY A 208 -30.95 -32.18 19.73
CA GLY A 208 -31.42 -30.88 20.22
C GLY A 208 -32.17 -30.96 21.55
N GLU A 209 -32.41 -29.80 22.14
CA GLU A 209 -33.20 -29.69 23.36
C GLU A 209 -34.69 -29.59 23.03
N PHE A 210 -35.50 -30.43 23.66
CA PHE A 210 -36.96 -30.45 23.47
C PHE A 210 -37.68 -29.96 24.73
N PRO A 211 -38.84 -29.27 24.59
CA PRO A 211 -39.66 -28.88 25.74
C PRO A 211 -40.00 -30.08 26.63
N LYS A 212 -39.90 -29.90 27.96
CA LYS A 212 -40.09 -30.98 28.94
C LYS A 212 -41.39 -31.78 28.73
N ALA A 213 -42.49 -31.10 28.40
CA ALA A 213 -43.78 -31.74 28.16
C ALA A 213 -43.77 -32.64 26.91
N LEU A 214 -43.13 -32.19 25.84
CA LEU A 214 -42.97 -32.93 24.60
C LEU A 214 -42.02 -34.13 24.80
N ARG A 215 -40.85 -33.90 25.42
CA ARG A 215 -39.90 -34.97 25.77
C ARG A 215 -40.57 -36.06 26.60
N ARG A 216 -41.37 -35.70 27.60
CA ARG A 216 -42.12 -36.67 28.41
C ARG A 216 -43.07 -37.51 27.55
N LYS A 217 -43.85 -36.90 26.65
CA LYS A 217 -44.73 -37.63 25.71
C LYS A 217 -43.93 -38.57 24.80
N MET A 218 -42.83 -38.07 24.22
CA MET A 218 -41.91 -38.86 23.38
C MET A 218 -41.42 -40.11 24.10
N GLU A 219 -41.07 -40.00 25.38
CA GLU A 219 -40.55 -41.11 26.19
C GLU A 219 -41.68 -42.08 26.63
N THR A 220 -42.82 -41.56 27.09
CA THR A 220 -43.87 -42.38 27.76
C THR A 220 -44.87 -43.06 26.83
N SER A 221 -45.08 -42.57 25.61
CA SER A 221 -46.09 -43.16 24.71
C SER A 221 -45.67 -44.52 24.15
N ASP A 222 -46.61 -45.45 23.98
CA ASP A 222 -46.32 -46.80 23.49
C ASP A 222 -45.97 -46.84 21.98
N ALA A 223 -46.43 -45.84 21.24
CA ALA A 223 -46.20 -45.68 19.80
C ALA A 223 -46.15 -44.20 19.40
N PHE A 224 -45.65 -43.94 18.19
CA PHE A 224 -45.95 -42.71 17.47
C PHE A 224 -46.39 -43.01 16.05
N THR A 225 -47.38 -42.27 15.59
CA THR A 225 -47.85 -42.28 14.20
C THR A 225 -47.38 -40.99 13.53
N THR A 226 -46.81 -41.14 12.33
CA THR A 226 -46.35 -40.04 11.50
C THR A 226 -47.11 -40.01 10.19
N LEU A 227 -47.38 -38.82 9.70
CA LEU A 227 -47.88 -38.57 8.35
C LEU A 227 -47.00 -37.47 7.72
N ILE A 228 -46.42 -37.78 6.56
CA ILE A 228 -45.46 -36.93 5.87
C ILE A 228 -45.95 -36.69 4.45
N ALA A 229 -45.98 -35.42 4.04
CA ALA A 229 -46.25 -35.00 2.67
C ALA A 229 -44.97 -34.38 2.09
N PRO A 230 -44.11 -35.17 1.41
CA PRO A 230 -42.90 -34.66 0.79
C PRO A 230 -43.24 -33.84 -0.47
N LYS A 231 -42.39 -32.86 -0.77
CA LYS A 231 -42.40 -32.05 -1.98
C LYS A 231 -41.02 -32.07 -2.62
N LYS A 232 -40.82 -31.25 -3.66
CA LYS A 232 -39.58 -31.27 -4.42
C LYS A 232 -38.37 -30.85 -3.59
N ASN A 233 -38.51 -29.77 -2.81
CA ASN A 233 -37.42 -29.19 -2.02
C ASN A 233 -37.67 -29.26 -0.51
N SER A 234 -38.90 -29.59 -0.10
CA SER A 234 -39.31 -29.55 1.30
C SER A 234 -40.18 -30.75 1.70
N GLY A 235 -40.53 -30.85 2.98
CA GLY A 235 -41.53 -31.80 3.47
C GLY A 235 -42.21 -31.28 4.73
N ILE A 236 -43.50 -31.60 4.90
CA ILE A 236 -44.20 -31.42 6.18
C ILE A 236 -44.50 -32.79 6.76
N GLN A 237 -44.12 -32.96 8.02
CA GLN A 237 -44.41 -34.09 8.87
C GLN A 237 -45.32 -33.65 10.01
N VAL A 238 -46.42 -34.38 10.24
CA VAL A 238 -47.18 -34.29 11.50
C VAL A 238 -46.96 -35.58 12.29
N VAL A 239 -46.78 -35.45 13.60
CA VAL A 239 -46.54 -36.57 14.51
C VAL A 239 -47.56 -36.53 15.63
N ARG A 240 -48.13 -37.69 15.96
CA ARG A 240 -48.82 -37.91 17.23
C ARG A 240 -48.19 -39.07 17.98
N TYR A 241 -47.95 -38.91 19.27
CA TYR A 241 -47.41 -39.94 20.15
C TYR A 241 -48.52 -40.88 20.65
N SER A 242 -49.19 -41.53 19.70
CA SER A 242 -50.14 -42.62 19.90
C SER A 242 -50.12 -43.55 18.68
N ASP A 243 -50.82 -44.67 18.74
CA ASP A 243 -50.99 -45.62 17.63
C ASP A 243 -52.18 -45.28 16.72
N GLN A 244 -52.93 -44.21 17.01
CA GLN A 244 -54.08 -43.81 16.21
C GLN A 244 -53.63 -43.36 14.81
N PRO A 245 -54.23 -43.89 13.73
CA PRO A 245 -53.94 -43.44 12.37
C PRO A 245 -54.54 -42.04 12.10
N PHE A 246 -53.91 -41.30 11.20
CA PHE A 246 -54.51 -40.08 10.64
C PHE A 246 -55.61 -40.43 9.65
N THR A 247 -56.63 -39.58 9.56
CA THR A 247 -57.76 -39.78 8.64
C THR A 247 -57.42 -39.36 7.21
N GLU A 248 -58.23 -39.77 6.23
CA GLU A 248 -58.09 -39.29 4.84
C GLU A 248 -58.25 -37.77 4.75
N GLN A 249 -59.09 -37.17 5.61
CA GLN A 249 -59.25 -35.72 5.68
C GLN A 249 -57.97 -35.04 6.16
N ASP A 250 -57.28 -35.60 7.16
CA ASP A 250 -56.01 -35.05 7.65
C ASP A 250 -54.94 -35.10 6.57
N ALA A 251 -54.93 -36.19 5.80
CA ALA A 251 -54.04 -36.39 4.67
C ALA A 251 -54.26 -35.37 3.55
N GLU A 252 -55.51 -35.04 3.23
CA GLU A 252 -55.83 -34.01 2.23
C GLU A 252 -55.43 -32.61 2.70
N ILE A 253 -55.68 -32.27 3.97
CA ILE A 253 -55.24 -31.00 4.55
C ILE A 253 -53.71 -30.89 4.51
N LEU A 254 -52.99 -31.94 4.94
CA LEU A 254 -51.53 -31.90 4.98
C LEU A 254 -50.90 -31.72 3.58
N LYS A 255 -51.44 -32.38 2.55
CA LYS A 255 -50.98 -32.23 1.16
C LYS A 255 -51.02 -30.77 0.68
N ARG A 256 -52.06 -30.03 1.08
CA ARG A 256 -52.22 -28.60 0.74
C ARG A 256 -51.25 -27.72 1.52
N PHE A 257 -51.10 -27.95 2.82
CA PHE A 257 -50.10 -27.25 3.63
C PHE A 257 -48.68 -27.49 3.11
N ALA A 258 -48.36 -28.71 2.70
CA ALA A 258 -47.07 -29.03 2.10
C ALA A 258 -46.81 -28.23 0.81
N GLY A 259 -47.85 -27.95 0.00
CA GLY A 259 -47.73 -27.07 -1.16
C GLY A 259 -47.39 -25.63 -0.78
N VAL A 260 -47.96 -25.10 0.30
CA VAL A 260 -47.66 -23.75 0.80
C VAL A 260 -46.27 -23.68 1.43
N PHE A 261 -45.88 -24.68 2.22
CA PHE A 261 -44.55 -24.72 2.82
C PHE A 261 -43.44 -24.87 1.76
N GLU A 262 -43.68 -25.61 0.66
CA GLU A 262 -42.73 -25.66 -0.46
C GLU A 262 -42.43 -24.27 -1.01
N GLN A 263 -43.45 -23.40 -1.14
CA GLN A 263 -43.25 -22.01 -1.56
C GLN A 263 -42.45 -21.21 -0.52
N ALA A 264 -42.73 -21.41 0.78
CA ALA A 264 -41.96 -20.78 1.85
C ALA A 264 -40.50 -21.23 1.88
N TYR A 265 -40.25 -22.51 1.62
CA TYR A 265 -38.91 -23.06 1.59
C TYR A 265 -38.12 -22.58 0.37
N ILE A 266 -38.76 -22.44 -0.80
CA ILE A 266 -38.13 -21.79 -1.97
C ILE A 266 -37.70 -20.36 -1.62
N ARG A 267 -38.57 -19.58 -0.95
CA ARG A 267 -38.20 -18.23 -0.50
C ARG A 267 -37.03 -18.25 0.48
N PHE A 268 -36.98 -19.21 1.40
CA PHE A 268 -35.85 -19.36 2.31
C PHE A 268 -34.54 -19.61 1.57
N MET A 269 -34.53 -20.49 0.56
CA MET A 269 -33.34 -20.70 -0.27
C MET A 269 -32.95 -19.42 -1.05
N ASP A 270 -33.93 -18.66 -1.53
CA ASP A 270 -33.68 -17.37 -2.18
C ASP A 270 -33.07 -16.35 -1.20
N LEU A 271 -33.55 -16.31 0.05
CA LEU A 271 -33.00 -15.47 1.12
C LEU A 271 -31.60 -15.92 1.53
N GLU A 272 -31.35 -17.22 1.71
CA GLU A 272 -30.02 -17.78 2.03
C GLU A 272 -29.00 -17.37 0.95
N LYS A 273 -29.39 -17.49 -0.32
CA LYS A 273 -28.56 -17.04 -1.43
C LYS A 273 -28.34 -15.52 -1.41
N ALA A 274 -29.36 -14.73 -1.11
CA ALA A 274 -29.26 -13.27 -1.03
C ALA A 274 -28.35 -12.83 0.14
N GLU A 275 -28.47 -13.47 1.30
CA GLU A 275 -27.63 -13.24 2.48
C GLU A 275 -26.16 -13.59 2.17
N ALA A 276 -25.90 -14.76 1.58
CA ALA A 276 -24.56 -15.17 1.17
C ALA A 276 -23.95 -14.20 0.13
N GLN A 277 -24.75 -13.75 -0.85
CA GLN A 277 -24.32 -12.75 -1.83
C GLN A 277 -24.02 -11.39 -1.19
N ALA A 278 -24.85 -10.95 -0.24
CA ALA A 278 -24.62 -9.70 0.48
C ALA A 278 -23.33 -9.78 1.32
N ARG A 279 -23.09 -10.92 1.97
CA ARG A 279 -21.85 -11.17 2.73
C ARG A 279 -20.62 -11.18 1.82
N GLU A 280 -20.68 -11.86 0.69
CA GLU A 280 -19.59 -11.85 -0.30
C GLU A 280 -19.32 -10.45 -0.85
N ALA A 281 -20.37 -9.66 -1.13
CA ALA A 281 -20.23 -8.27 -1.57
C ALA A 281 -19.56 -7.39 -0.50
N GLN A 282 -19.82 -7.61 0.79
CA GLN A 282 -19.13 -6.92 1.88
C GLN A 282 -17.63 -7.26 1.89
N ILE A 283 -17.26 -8.54 1.74
CA ILE A 283 -15.86 -8.99 1.69
C ILE A 283 -15.16 -8.36 0.47
N GLN A 284 -15.78 -8.38 -0.70
CA GLN A 284 -15.23 -7.75 -1.92
C GLN A 284 -15.02 -6.25 -1.73
N LEU A 285 -16.00 -5.53 -1.15
CA LEU A 285 -15.85 -4.10 -0.87
C LEU A 285 -14.69 -3.81 0.09
N ALA A 286 -14.48 -4.67 1.09
CA ALA A 286 -13.37 -4.57 2.02
C ALA A 286 -12.01 -4.78 1.32
N LEU A 287 -11.91 -5.77 0.44
CA LEU A 287 -10.73 -5.99 -0.41
C LEU A 287 -10.46 -4.80 -1.35
N GLU A 288 -11.50 -4.25 -1.99
CA GLU A 288 -11.37 -3.08 -2.86
C GLU A 288 -10.90 -1.84 -2.10
N ARG A 289 -11.31 -1.64 -0.84
CA ARG A 289 -10.82 -0.51 -0.02
C ARG A 289 -9.33 -0.61 0.26
N VAL A 290 -8.82 -1.82 0.53
CA VAL A 290 -7.39 -2.08 0.68
C VAL A 290 -6.66 -1.81 -0.63
N ARG A 291 -7.20 -2.31 -1.76
CA ARG A 291 -6.63 -2.08 -3.09
C ARG A 291 -6.62 -0.60 -3.47
N ALA A 292 -7.70 0.13 -3.24
CA ALA A 292 -7.80 1.55 -3.49
C ALA A 292 -6.79 2.34 -2.65
N LYS A 293 -6.58 1.96 -1.38
CA LYS A 293 -5.56 2.62 -0.55
C LYS A 293 -4.15 2.40 -1.09
N SER A 294 -3.84 1.18 -1.51
CA SER A 294 -2.58 0.87 -2.20
C SER A 294 -2.43 1.69 -3.48
N LEU A 295 -3.48 1.78 -4.30
CA LEU A 295 -3.47 2.56 -5.54
C LEU A 295 -3.26 4.07 -5.33
N ALA A 296 -3.59 4.57 -4.15
CA ALA A 296 -3.38 5.96 -3.77
C ALA A 296 -1.99 6.24 -3.16
N MET A 297 -1.20 5.21 -2.83
CA MET A 297 0.15 5.40 -2.28
C MET A 297 1.04 6.12 -3.29
N LYS A 298 1.72 7.18 -2.83
CA LYS A 298 2.71 7.94 -3.60
C LYS A 298 4.14 7.67 -3.13
N ASN A 299 4.30 7.46 -1.82
CA ASN A 299 5.59 7.22 -1.21
C ASN A 299 5.62 5.86 -0.50
N SER A 300 6.81 5.27 -0.39
CA SER A 300 7.00 3.97 0.26
C SER A 300 6.69 4.00 1.76
N ASP A 301 6.83 5.17 2.40
CA ASP A 301 6.45 5.35 3.79
C ASP A 301 4.94 5.18 4.02
N GLU A 302 4.08 5.18 3.00
CA GLU A 302 2.63 5.06 3.18
C GLU A 302 2.12 3.63 3.44
N LEU A 303 2.98 2.59 3.37
CA LEU A 303 2.56 1.19 3.51
C LEU A 303 1.83 0.91 4.83
N HIS A 304 2.21 1.53 5.95
CA HIS A 304 1.51 1.34 7.24
C HIS A 304 0.06 1.85 7.20
N GLN A 305 -0.27 2.78 6.29
CA GLN A 305 -1.65 3.26 6.15
C GLN A 305 -2.56 2.16 5.60
N VAL A 306 -2.00 1.22 4.83
CA VAL A 306 -2.73 0.03 4.37
C VAL A 306 -3.05 -0.89 5.54
N LEU A 307 -2.12 -1.08 6.50
CA LEU A 307 -2.37 -1.89 7.71
C LEU A 307 -3.51 -1.32 8.56
N GLY A 308 -3.59 0.01 8.70
CA GLY A 308 -4.74 0.65 9.37
C GLY A 308 -6.06 0.44 8.62
N VAL A 309 -6.04 0.39 7.28
CA VAL A 309 -7.25 0.05 6.50
C VAL A 309 -7.63 -1.42 6.69
N LEU A 310 -6.67 -2.34 6.70
CA LEU A 310 -6.88 -3.77 6.96
C LEU A 310 -7.54 -3.99 8.32
N PHE A 311 -7.02 -3.37 9.38
CA PHE A 311 -7.63 -3.41 10.72
C PHE A 311 -9.11 -3.03 10.69
N ARG A 312 -9.42 -1.85 10.14
CA ARG A 312 -10.81 -1.40 10.02
C ARG A 312 -11.67 -2.34 9.18
N GLN A 313 -11.11 -2.94 8.13
CA GLN A 313 -11.87 -3.84 7.28
C GLN A 313 -12.19 -5.17 7.97
N PHE A 314 -11.25 -5.73 8.75
CA PHE A 314 -11.55 -6.89 9.58
C PHE A 314 -12.61 -6.59 10.63
N ASP A 315 -12.55 -5.41 11.26
CA ASP A 315 -13.57 -4.94 12.19
C ASP A 315 -14.97 -4.83 11.53
N HIS A 316 -15.06 -4.22 10.34
CA HIS A 316 -16.32 -4.13 9.58
C HIS A 316 -16.89 -5.48 9.13
N LEU A 317 -16.04 -6.51 9.02
CA LEU A 317 -16.45 -7.86 8.69
C LEU A 317 -16.84 -8.67 9.93
N GLY A 318 -16.75 -8.11 11.14
CA GLY A 318 -17.10 -8.75 12.40
C GLY A 318 -16.01 -9.64 12.98
N ILE A 319 -14.76 -9.53 12.49
CA ILE A 319 -13.62 -10.28 13.04
C ILE A 319 -13.15 -9.66 14.36
N GLU A 320 -13.24 -8.33 14.48
CA GLU A 320 -12.92 -7.57 15.71
C GLU A 320 -11.52 -7.92 16.29
N PRO A 321 -10.44 -7.78 15.50
CA PRO A 321 -9.10 -8.16 15.95
C PRO A 321 -8.56 -7.19 17.02
N VAL A 322 -7.65 -7.69 17.87
CA VAL A 322 -6.92 -6.84 18.84
C VAL A 322 -5.90 -5.96 18.11
N ASN A 323 -5.24 -6.48 17.07
CA ASN A 323 -4.37 -5.74 16.17
C ASN A 323 -4.34 -6.38 14.77
N VAL A 324 -3.71 -5.71 13.80
CA VAL A 324 -3.23 -6.31 12.55
C VAL A 324 -1.72 -6.18 12.49
N PHE A 325 -1.05 -7.25 12.08
CA PHE A 325 0.40 -7.29 11.94
C PHE A 325 0.85 -7.69 10.54
N LEU A 326 2.08 -7.31 10.22
CA LEU A 326 2.80 -7.69 9.02
C LEU A 326 4.23 -8.06 9.37
N SER A 327 4.62 -9.27 9.01
CA SER A 327 5.96 -9.83 9.20
C SER A 327 6.59 -10.09 7.83
N LEU A 328 7.60 -9.28 7.46
CA LEU A 328 8.29 -9.39 6.17
C LEU A 328 9.64 -10.08 6.37
N PHE A 329 9.85 -11.25 5.76
CA PHE A 329 11.05 -12.05 5.97
C PHE A 329 12.17 -11.72 4.99
N ASN A 330 13.40 -11.67 5.50
CA ASN A 330 14.63 -11.62 4.73
C ASN A 330 15.36 -12.96 4.86
N ARG A 331 15.57 -13.63 3.71
CA ARG A 331 16.19 -14.96 3.65
C ARG A 331 17.69 -14.94 3.98
N GLU A 332 18.40 -13.92 3.52
CA GLU A 332 19.85 -13.82 3.66
C GLU A 332 20.25 -13.50 5.10
N ASP A 333 19.57 -12.52 5.69
CA ASP A 333 19.88 -12.05 7.04
C ASP A 333 19.23 -12.90 8.14
N ARG A 334 18.32 -13.83 7.79
CA ARG A 334 17.45 -14.56 8.74
C ARG A 334 16.77 -13.62 9.73
N THR A 335 16.18 -12.54 9.20
CA THR A 335 15.45 -11.54 9.99
C THR A 335 14.03 -11.36 9.47
N LEU A 336 13.19 -10.77 10.32
CA LEU A 336 11.85 -10.32 9.98
C LEU A 336 11.72 -8.82 10.27
N THR A 337 11.12 -8.08 9.35
CA THR A 337 10.66 -6.72 9.62
C THR A 337 9.21 -6.78 10.07
N TYR A 338 8.96 -6.47 11.34
CA TYR A 338 7.63 -6.47 11.93
C TYR A 338 7.01 -5.08 11.89
N ARG A 339 5.70 -5.03 11.62
CA ARG A 339 4.85 -3.84 11.70
C ARG A 339 3.51 -4.23 12.30
N ALA A 340 2.89 -3.35 13.09
CA ALA A 340 1.58 -3.57 13.67
C ALA A 340 0.73 -2.30 13.67
N SER A 341 -0.60 -2.46 13.68
CA SER A 341 -1.56 -1.36 13.62
C SER A 341 -1.90 -0.68 14.95
N GLY A 342 -1.52 -1.27 16.08
CA GLY A 342 -2.08 -0.91 17.39
C GLY A 342 -3.56 -1.31 17.53
N LYS A 343 -4.15 -1.02 18.71
CA LYS A 343 -5.52 -1.42 19.11
C LYS A 343 -6.64 -0.60 18.48
N SER A 344 -6.34 0.63 18.08
CA SER A 344 -7.27 1.57 17.43
C SER A 344 -7.16 1.56 15.90
N GLY A 345 -6.19 0.80 15.35
CA GLY A 345 -5.86 0.82 13.93
C GLY A 345 -5.25 2.14 13.45
N THR A 346 -4.72 2.95 14.38
CA THR A 346 -4.15 4.28 14.10
C THR A 346 -2.72 4.17 13.57
N ARG A 347 -2.35 5.13 12.72
CA ARG A 347 -1.03 5.21 12.09
C ARG A 347 0.07 5.28 13.15
N VAL A 348 0.96 4.28 13.15
CA VAL A 348 2.28 4.41 13.78
C VAL A 348 3.35 3.93 12.79
N PRO A 349 4.17 4.84 12.24
CA PRO A 349 5.21 4.50 11.27
C PRO A 349 6.42 3.95 12.00
N ALA A 350 6.29 2.76 12.59
CA ALA A 350 7.40 2.04 13.17
C ALA A 350 7.55 0.69 12.49
N LYS A 351 8.81 0.28 12.37
CA LYS A 351 9.21 -1.05 11.92
C LYS A 351 10.32 -1.50 12.85
N GLN A 352 10.32 -2.78 13.17
CA GLN A 352 11.39 -3.37 13.96
C GLN A 352 11.97 -4.55 13.21
N VAL A 353 13.29 -4.63 13.14
CA VAL A 353 14.00 -5.77 12.56
C VAL A 353 14.34 -6.75 13.67
N ILE A 354 13.89 -7.99 13.55
CA ILE A 354 13.99 -9.01 14.59
C ILE A 354 14.65 -10.25 13.99
N SER A 355 15.59 -10.86 14.71
CA SER A 355 16.15 -12.15 14.29
C SER A 355 15.09 -13.23 14.42
N VAL A 356 14.93 -14.08 13.40
CA VAL A 356 13.97 -15.20 13.44
C VAL A 356 14.32 -16.22 14.53
N ASP A 357 15.58 -16.26 14.96
CA ASP A 357 16.07 -17.16 16.01
C ASP A 357 15.78 -16.64 17.43
N SER A 358 15.11 -15.48 17.56
CA SER A 358 14.75 -14.88 18.87
C SER A 358 13.67 -15.67 19.64
N MET A 359 12.89 -16.50 18.94
CA MET A 359 11.85 -17.35 19.54
C MET A 359 11.57 -18.55 18.63
N GLU A 360 11.39 -19.74 19.21
CA GLU A 360 11.20 -20.99 18.44
C GLU A 360 10.01 -20.91 17.47
N VAL A 361 8.92 -20.23 17.87
CA VAL A 361 7.75 -20.01 17.02
C VAL A 361 8.08 -19.18 15.77
N LEU A 362 8.92 -18.14 15.89
CA LEU A 362 9.32 -17.31 14.75
C LEU A 362 10.22 -18.09 13.79
N LYS A 363 11.11 -18.92 14.32
CA LYS A 363 11.96 -19.82 13.54
C LYS A 363 11.12 -20.85 12.77
N ALA A 364 10.14 -21.47 13.44
CA ALA A 364 9.24 -22.42 12.80
C ALA A 364 8.41 -21.77 11.67
N LEU A 365 7.91 -20.55 11.86
CA LEU A 365 7.23 -19.79 10.82
C LEU A 365 8.15 -19.45 9.64
N PHE A 366 9.38 -19.04 9.91
CA PHE A 366 10.35 -18.76 8.84
C PHE A 366 10.69 -20.02 8.05
N ASP A 367 10.99 -21.13 8.72
CA ASP A 367 11.28 -22.41 8.08
C ASP A 367 10.08 -22.92 7.27
N LYS A 368 8.85 -22.71 7.76
CA LYS A 368 7.64 -23.01 7.00
C LYS A 368 7.53 -22.12 5.76
N TRP A 369 7.63 -20.80 5.89
CA TRP A 369 7.58 -19.86 4.77
C TRP A 369 8.65 -20.12 3.70
N VAL A 370 9.82 -20.62 4.07
CA VAL A 370 10.88 -21.00 3.11
C VAL A 370 10.51 -22.26 2.32
N ASN A 371 9.85 -23.23 2.96
CA ASN A 371 9.68 -24.59 2.43
C ASN A 371 8.24 -24.92 1.97
N ASP A 372 7.25 -24.14 2.39
CA ASP A 372 5.83 -24.35 2.16
C ASP A 372 5.18 -23.06 1.64
N ASN A 373 4.57 -23.16 0.46
CA ASN A 373 3.83 -22.08 -0.18
C ASN A 373 2.31 -22.32 -0.14
N SER A 374 1.82 -23.14 0.78
CA SER A 374 0.39 -23.39 0.93
C SER A 374 -0.35 -22.11 1.34
N ASP A 375 -1.54 -21.88 0.77
CA ASP A 375 -2.42 -20.73 1.11
C ASP A 375 -3.12 -20.91 2.47
N THR A 376 -2.53 -21.70 3.37
CA THR A 376 -3.11 -22.00 4.68
C THR A 376 -2.87 -20.86 5.66
N VAL A 377 -3.87 -20.57 6.49
CA VAL A 377 -3.74 -19.66 7.62
C VAL A 377 -3.16 -20.43 8.80
N GLU A 378 -2.01 -20.00 9.30
CA GLU A 378 -1.44 -20.52 10.54
C GLU A 378 -2.22 -19.96 11.72
N VAL A 379 -2.63 -20.84 12.63
CA VAL A 379 -3.25 -20.45 13.90
C VAL A 379 -2.26 -20.77 15.01
N ILE A 380 -1.66 -19.73 15.57
CA ILE A 380 -0.61 -19.84 16.56
C ILE A 380 -1.19 -19.46 17.91
N TYR A 381 -1.13 -20.37 18.88
CA TYR A 381 -1.52 -20.09 20.25
C TYR A 381 -0.31 -19.72 21.10
N TYR A 382 -0.40 -18.57 21.77
CA TYR A 382 0.58 -18.09 22.74
C TYR A 382 -0.01 -18.20 24.16
N PRO A 383 0.48 -19.14 24.98
CA PRO A 383 0.12 -19.21 26.40
C PRO A 383 0.45 -17.90 27.13
N LYS A 384 -0.31 -17.59 28.17
CA LYS A 384 -0.13 -16.37 28.97
C LYS A 384 1.31 -16.19 29.47
N GLU A 385 1.99 -17.29 29.80
CA GLU A 385 3.33 -17.29 30.37
C GLU A 385 4.41 -16.81 29.38
N VAL A 386 4.17 -16.95 28.07
CA VAL A 386 5.14 -16.56 27.02
C VAL A 386 4.89 -15.14 26.49
N LEU A 387 3.73 -14.54 26.77
CA LEU A 387 3.38 -13.20 26.29
C LEU A 387 4.39 -12.12 26.73
N PRO A 388 4.91 -12.08 27.98
CA PRO A 388 5.91 -11.07 28.37
C PRO A 388 7.18 -11.14 27.52
N GLN A 389 7.64 -12.35 27.18
CA GLN A 389 8.80 -12.54 26.29
C GLN A 389 8.47 -12.06 24.87
N LEU A 390 7.30 -12.42 24.35
CA LEU A 390 6.84 -12.01 23.01
C LEU A 390 6.82 -10.47 22.89
N PHE A 391 6.16 -9.78 23.83
CA PHE A 391 6.13 -8.31 23.83
C PHE A 391 7.50 -7.68 24.06
N GLY A 392 8.41 -8.34 24.79
CA GLY A 392 9.80 -7.92 24.92
C GLY A 392 10.55 -7.95 23.59
N ILE A 393 10.31 -8.97 22.75
CA ILE A 393 10.89 -9.08 21.40
C ILE A 393 10.37 -7.96 20.49
N PHE A 394 9.09 -7.59 20.59
CA PHE A 394 8.45 -6.56 19.75
C PHE A 394 8.40 -5.16 20.40
N ALA A 395 9.18 -4.92 21.45
CA ALA A 395 9.03 -3.74 22.31
C ALA A 395 9.23 -2.41 21.58
N GLU A 396 10.13 -2.34 20.60
CA GLU A 396 10.38 -1.12 19.82
C GLU A 396 9.15 -0.74 18.98
N THR A 397 8.52 -1.73 18.34
CA THR A 397 7.30 -1.52 17.56
C THR A 397 6.20 -0.93 18.44
N PHE A 398 5.91 -1.53 19.60
CA PHE A 398 4.82 -1.06 20.46
C PHE A 398 5.17 0.24 21.22
N SER A 399 6.43 0.46 21.61
CA SER A 399 6.84 1.67 22.33
C SER A 399 6.74 2.94 21.48
N SER A 400 6.78 2.80 20.15
CA SER A 400 6.56 3.90 19.22
C SER A 400 5.10 4.39 19.16
N MET A 401 4.15 3.60 19.67
CA MET A 401 2.71 3.88 19.62
C MET A 401 2.26 4.69 20.84
N PRO A 402 1.15 5.45 20.75
CA PRO A 402 0.50 6.05 21.92
C PRO A 402 0.13 5.00 22.97
N GLU A 403 0.27 5.31 24.26
CA GLU A 403 0.14 4.33 25.36
C GLU A 403 -1.19 3.55 25.33
N GLY A 404 -2.32 4.23 25.10
CA GLY A 404 -3.64 3.59 25.00
C GLY A 404 -3.83 2.71 23.75
N ASP A 405 -2.94 2.80 22.77
CA ASP A 405 -2.99 2.07 21.51
C ASP A 405 -2.11 0.81 21.51
N ARG A 406 -1.27 0.65 22.55
CA ARG A 406 -0.35 -0.47 22.69
C ARG A 406 -1.11 -1.72 23.10
N MET A 407 -0.89 -2.78 22.34
CA MET A 407 -1.26 -4.12 22.75
C MET A 407 -0.30 -4.62 23.83
N GLY A 408 -0.81 -5.30 24.85
CA GLY A 408 -0.05 -5.85 25.96
C GLY A 408 -0.63 -7.14 26.51
N VAL A 409 -0.03 -7.65 27.59
CA VAL A 409 -0.42 -8.93 28.21
C VAL A 409 -1.88 -8.90 28.72
N ASP A 410 -2.34 -7.74 29.19
CA ASP A 410 -3.70 -7.58 29.73
C ASP A 410 -4.79 -7.70 28.66
N ASP A 411 -4.45 -7.51 27.38
CA ASP A 411 -5.37 -7.72 26.26
C ASP A 411 -5.59 -9.22 25.96
N PHE A 412 -4.87 -10.13 26.64
CA PHE A 412 -4.92 -11.59 26.44
C PHE A 412 -4.95 -12.35 27.79
N PRO A 413 -6.04 -12.26 28.56
CA PRO A 413 -6.08 -12.75 29.95
C PRO A 413 -5.83 -14.26 30.08
N ASP A 414 -6.21 -15.04 29.07
CA ASP A 414 -6.11 -16.51 29.01
C ASP A 414 -5.09 -17.00 27.96
N GLY A 415 -4.24 -16.10 27.44
CA GLY A 415 -3.43 -16.35 26.25
C GLY A 415 -4.08 -15.77 24.99
N GLY A 416 -3.31 -15.77 23.89
CA GLY A 416 -3.69 -15.12 22.64
C GLY A 416 -3.45 -16.00 21.43
N PHE A 417 -4.16 -15.70 20.34
CA PHE A 417 -4.01 -16.34 19.05
C PHE A 417 -3.52 -15.34 18.02
N SER A 418 -2.51 -15.74 17.23
CA SER A 418 -2.12 -15.02 16.01
C SER A 418 -2.55 -15.82 14.79
N MET A 419 -3.34 -15.18 13.93
CA MET A 419 -3.77 -15.73 12.65
C MET A 419 -2.83 -15.19 11.58
N ALA A 420 -1.94 -16.03 11.05
CA ALA A 420 -0.91 -15.63 10.10
C ALA A 420 -1.19 -16.24 8.72
N GLY A 421 -1.65 -15.40 7.79
CA GLY A 421 -1.86 -15.78 6.40
C GLY A 421 -0.59 -15.61 5.57
N HIS A 422 -0.30 -16.62 4.74
CA HIS A 422 0.91 -16.67 3.94
C HIS A 422 0.91 -15.59 2.83
N THR A 423 2.07 -14.96 2.61
CA THR A 423 2.36 -14.12 1.46
C THR A 423 3.75 -14.46 0.90
N PRO A 424 4.05 -14.15 -0.38
CA PRO A 424 5.40 -14.36 -0.93
C PRO A 424 6.52 -13.61 -0.21
N PHE A 425 6.19 -12.66 0.67
CA PHE A 425 7.13 -11.79 1.37
C PHE A 425 7.22 -12.09 2.88
N GLY A 426 6.39 -13.00 3.40
CA GLY A 426 6.27 -13.32 4.82
C GLY A 426 4.80 -13.51 5.20
N TYR A 427 4.37 -13.03 6.36
CA TYR A 427 3.00 -13.23 6.86
C TYR A 427 2.26 -11.91 7.09
N LEU A 428 0.98 -11.88 6.71
CA LEU A 428 0.01 -10.86 7.09
C LEU A 428 -1.00 -11.50 8.03
N GLY A 429 -1.37 -10.81 9.11
CA GLY A 429 -2.24 -11.43 10.11
C GLY A 429 -2.87 -10.48 11.09
N TYR A 430 -3.57 -11.06 12.06
CA TYR A 430 -4.19 -10.35 13.16
C TYR A 430 -4.13 -11.18 14.45
N ASP A 431 -4.11 -10.49 15.58
CA ASP A 431 -4.14 -11.11 16.91
C ASP A 431 -5.55 -11.08 17.51
N HIS A 432 -5.95 -12.14 18.22
CA HIS A 432 -7.27 -12.27 18.86
C HIS A 432 -7.20 -13.12 20.14
N GLN A 433 -8.17 -12.93 21.04
CA GLN A 433 -8.40 -13.79 22.22
C GLN A 433 -9.03 -15.17 21.92
N ARG A 434 -9.49 -15.43 20.69
CA ARG A 434 -10.11 -16.71 20.28
C ARG A 434 -9.53 -17.19 18.95
N GLN A 435 -9.74 -18.46 18.66
CA GLN A 435 -9.45 -19.00 17.33
C GLN A 435 -10.37 -18.40 16.27
N ALA A 436 -9.82 -18.24 15.06
CA ALA A 436 -10.60 -17.85 13.89
C ALA A 436 -11.51 -18.99 13.40
N THR A 437 -12.70 -18.63 12.94
CA THR A 437 -13.61 -19.52 12.22
C THR A 437 -13.06 -19.87 10.84
N GLU A 438 -13.61 -20.88 10.18
CA GLU A 438 -13.19 -21.23 8.80
C GLU A 438 -13.48 -20.11 7.80
N GLU A 439 -14.57 -19.35 7.97
CA GLU A 439 -14.85 -18.16 7.16
C GLU A 439 -13.79 -17.07 7.37
N GLU A 440 -13.41 -16.82 8.62
CA GLU A 440 -12.39 -15.80 8.95
C GLU A 440 -11.00 -16.16 8.40
N LYS A 441 -10.67 -17.46 8.33
CA LYS A 441 -9.46 -17.94 7.65
C LYS A 441 -9.52 -17.70 6.14
N ASP A 442 -10.64 -18.03 5.48
CA ASP A 442 -10.84 -17.74 4.05
C ASP A 442 -10.70 -16.24 3.75
N ILE A 443 -11.34 -15.40 4.56
CA ILE A 443 -11.24 -13.94 4.46
C ILE A 443 -9.77 -13.50 4.55
N LEU A 444 -9.02 -13.97 5.54
CA LEU A 444 -7.60 -13.61 5.70
C LEU A 444 -6.76 -14.05 4.49
N SER A 445 -6.94 -15.27 3.98
CA SER A 445 -6.23 -15.74 2.79
C SER A 445 -6.48 -14.85 1.58
N ARG A 446 -7.73 -14.41 1.38
CA ARG A 446 -8.08 -13.46 0.30
C ARG A 446 -7.42 -12.09 0.48
N PHE A 447 -7.35 -11.58 1.71
CA PHE A 447 -6.60 -10.35 2.00
C PHE A 447 -5.09 -10.51 1.76
N CYS A 448 -4.51 -11.69 2.01
CA CYS A 448 -3.10 -11.96 1.72
C CYS A 448 -2.79 -11.93 0.21
N VAL A 449 -3.70 -12.46 -0.61
CA VAL A 449 -3.60 -12.36 -2.08
C VAL A 449 -3.61 -10.90 -2.54
N GLU A 450 -4.54 -10.08 -2.03
CA GLU A 450 -4.56 -8.66 -2.37
C GLU A 450 -3.35 -7.91 -1.82
N PHE A 451 -2.92 -8.22 -0.60
CA PHE A 451 -1.75 -7.62 0.03
C PHE A 451 -0.46 -7.93 -0.75
N THR A 452 -0.36 -9.11 -1.36
CA THR A 452 0.76 -9.44 -2.25
C THR A 452 0.90 -8.40 -3.38
N ARG A 453 -0.22 -7.98 -3.98
CA ARG A 453 -0.23 -6.92 -5.02
C ARG A 453 0.11 -5.55 -4.43
N VAL A 454 -0.38 -5.26 -3.23
CA VAL A 454 -0.02 -4.02 -2.50
C VAL A 454 1.48 -3.94 -2.26
N TYR A 455 2.06 -5.02 -1.75
CA TYR A 455 3.46 -5.04 -1.39
C TYR A 455 4.36 -4.98 -2.63
N GLN A 456 3.97 -5.64 -3.73
CA GLN A 456 4.66 -5.48 -5.01
C GLN A 456 4.70 -4.02 -5.46
N ARG A 457 3.57 -3.30 -5.38
CA ARG A 457 3.54 -1.86 -5.69
C ARG A 457 4.43 -1.05 -4.75
N PHE A 458 4.46 -1.39 -3.47
CA PHE A 458 5.37 -0.73 -2.52
C PHE A 458 6.84 -0.92 -2.94
N LEU A 459 7.25 -2.12 -3.36
CA LEU A 459 8.60 -2.38 -3.88
C LEU A 459 8.88 -1.58 -5.16
N ASP A 460 7.89 -1.47 -6.05
CA ASP A 460 8.01 -0.68 -7.27
C ASP A 460 8.18 0.83 -6.96
N ILE A 461 7.46 1.36 -5.96
CA ILE A 461 7.63 2.73 -5.46
C ILE A 461 9.02 2.93 -4.86
N GLN A 462 9.49 2.01 -4.00
CA GLN A 462 10.85 2.10 -3.43
C GLN A 462 11.92 2.13 -4.53
N LYS A 463 11.76 1.29 -5.55
CA LYS A 463 12.65 1.29 -6.71
C LYS A 463 12.59 2.62 -7.47
N ALA A 464 11.40 3.18 -7.68
CA ALA A 464 11.23 4.47 -8.35
C ALA A 464 11.83 5.63 -7.54
N GLU A 465 11.66 5.63 -6.21
CA GLU A 465 12.28 6.60 -5.30
C GLU A 465 13.81 6.54 -5.37
N ALA A 466 14.39 5.34 -5.33
CA ALA A 466 15.83 5.13 -5.46
C ALA A 466 16.35 5.61 -6.84
N GLN A 467 15.62 5.30 -7.92
CA GLN A 467 15.96 5.76 -9.26
C GLN A 467 15.86 7.29 -9.41
N ALA A 468 14.84 7.91 -8.82
CA ALA A 468 14.69 9.36 -8.83
C ALA A 468 15.83 10.04 -8.06
N ARG A 469 16.24 9.46 -6.91
CA ARG A 469 17.39 9.93 -6.14
C ARG A 469 18.68 9.82 -6.94
N GLU A 470 18.91 8.70 -7.61
CA GLU A 470 20.10 8.50 -8.45
C GLU A 470 20.13 9.47 -9.65
N ALA A 471 18.99 9.70 -10.29
CA ALA A 471 18.87 10.69 -11.37
C ALA A 471 19.16 12.11 -10.88
N GLN A 472 18.72 12.49 -9.68
CA GLN A 472 19.08 13.78 -9.07
C GLN A 472 20.59 13.91 -8.86
N ILE A 473 21.26 12.85 -8.39
CA ILE A 473 22.71 12.83 -8.20
C ILE A 473 23.43 12.98 -9.55
N GLU A 474 23.03 12.23 -10.58
CA GLU A 474 23.63 12.35 -11.91
C GLU A 474 23.40 13.73 -12.54
N MET A 475 22.20 14.32 -12.40
CA MET A 475 21.95 15.69 -12.85
C MET A 475 22.86 16.70 -12.14
N ALA A 476 23.09 16.52 -10.84
CA ALA A 476 23.97 17.36 -10.06
C ALA A 476 25.43 17.25 -10.55
N LEU A 477 25.93 16.04 -10.78
CA LEU A 477 27.26 15.80 -11.36
C LEU A 477 27.39 16.37 -12.77
N GLU A 478 26.37 16.21 -13.62
CA GLU A 478 26.39 16.68 -15.01
C GLU A 478 26.41 18.22 -15.12
N LYS A 479 25.75 18.93 -14.20
CA LYS A 479 25.88 20.40 -14.11
C LYS A 479 27.35 20.82 -13.90
N ILE A 480 28.11 20.07 -13.10
CA ILE A 480 29.53 20.36 -12.87
C ILE A 480 30.36 20.04 -14.12
N ARG A 481 30.11 18.89 -14.78
CA ARG A 481 30.77 18.55 -16.05
C ARG A 481 30.50 19.60 -17.13
N SER A 482 29.25 20.03 -17.27
CA SER A 482 28.85 21.08 -18.22
C SER A 482 29.53 22.41 -17.92
N ARG A 483 29.54 22.87 -16.66
CA ARG A 483 30.26 24.08 -16.25
C ARG A 483 31.76 23.97 -16.54
N THR A 484 32.35 22.80 -16.30
CA THR A 484 33.76 22.49 -16.59
C THR A 484 34.08 22.62 -18.08
N MET A 485 33.25 22.03 -18.94
CA MET A 485 33.43 22.13 -20.39
C MET A 485 33.27 23.56 -20.90
N ALA A 486 32.42 24.36 -20.25
CA ALA A 486 32.20 25.76 -20.60
C ALA A 486 33.35 26.70 -20.19
N MET A 487 34.24 26.27 -19.28
CA MET A 487 35.38 27.08 -18.83
C MET A 487 36.26 27.53 -20.01
N GLN A 488 36.45 28.84 -20.14
CA GLN A 488 37.30 29.48 -21.14
C GLN A 488 38.62 29.98 -20.55
N LYS A 489 38.63 30.28 -19.26
CA LYS A 489 39.81 30.77 -18.53
C LYS A 489 40.05 30.00 -17.24
N SER A 490 41.30 29.98 -16.80
CA SER A 490 41.71 29.30 -15.58
C SER A 490 41.14 29.94 -14.30
N GLU A 491 40.82 31.24 -14.33
CA GLU A 491 40.18 31.96 -13.22
C GLU A 491 38.78 31.44 -12.83
N GLU A 492 38.12 30.69 -13.72
CA GLU A 492 36.76 30.16 -13.53
C GLU A 492 36.68 28.90 -12.64
N LEU A 493 37.82 28.42 -12.13
CA LEU A 493 37.87 27.23 -11.26
C LEU A 493 37.08 27.45 -9.95
N GLU A 494 37.20 28.63 -9.34
CA GLU A 494 36.56 28.93 -8.05
C GLU A 494 35.03 28.93 -8.17
N GLU A 495 34.49 29.49 -9.26
CA GLU A 495 33.04 29.46 -9.55
C GLU A 495 32.52 28.03 -9.75
N THR A 496 33.30 27.20 -10.44
CA THR A 496 32.93 25.80 -10.70
C THR A 496 32.99 24.97 -9.41
N ALA A 497 33.96 25.24 -8.53
CA ALA A 497 34.04 24.64 -7.21
C ALA A 497 32.86 25.06 -6.31
N ALA A 498 32.50 26.34 -6.30
CA ALA A 498 31.33 26.83 -5.55
C ALA A 498 30.02 26.17 -6.05
N LEU A 499 29.86 26.01 -7.36
CA LEU A 499 28.71 25.29 -7.93
C LEU A 499 28.64 23.84 -7.44
N LEU A 500 29.79 23.15 -7.35
CA LEU A 500 29.89 21.78 -6.83
C LEU A 500 29.34 21.66 -5.42
N PHE A 501 29.80 22.54 -4.52
CA PHE A 501 29.35 22.53 -3.12
C PHE A 501 27.86 22.85 -2.98
N ASN A 502 27.37 23.80 -3.79
CA ASN A 502 25.93 24.09 -3.86
C ASN A 502 25.11 22.89 -4.34
N GLN A 503 25.60 22.10 -5.30
CA GLN A 503 24.90 20.89 -5.74
C GLN A 503 24.80 19.83 -4.64
N ILE A 504 25.82 19.66 -3.80
CA ILE A 504 25.78 18.74 -2.66
C ILE A 504 24.72 19.18 -1.64
N ASN A 505 24.67 20.47 -1.31
CA ASN A 505 23.63 21.01 -0.42
C ASN A 505 22.22 20.83 -1.02
N ASN A 506 22.05 21.00 -2.34
CA ASN A 506 20.78 20.76 -3.03
C ASN A 506 20.33 19.30 -3.03
N LEU A 507 21.25 18.35 -2.84
CA LEU A 507 20.93 16.94 -2.62
C LEU A 507 20.48 16.68 -1.16
N GLY A 508 20.34 17.70 -0.33
CA GLY A 508 19.93 17.58 1.08
C GLY A 508 21.05 17.14 2.00
N ILE A 509 22.31 17.13 1.53
CA ILE A 509 23.48 16.78 2.34
C ILE A 509 24.02 18.08 2.92
N GLN A 510 23.69 18.36 4.19
CA GLN A 510 24.12 19.60 4.84
C GLN A 510 25.58 19.50 5.27
N THR A 511 26.44 20.34 4.70
CA THR A 511 27.84 20.47 5.10
C THR A 511 28.03 21.70 5.99
N PHE A 512 28.83 21.57 7.05
CA PHE A 512 29.27 22.72 7.86
C PHE A 512 30.25 23.60 7.07
N THR A 513 31.20 22.96 6.39
CA THR A 513 32.07 23.60 5.40
C THR A 513 32.48 22.55 4.36
N SER A 514 32.77 23.02 3.15
CA SER A 514 33.30 22.19 2.08
C SER A 514 34.30 22.98 1.25
N GLY A 515 35.24 22.30 0.61
CA GLY A 515 36.32 22.95 -0.10
C GLY A 515 37.21 21.98 -0.85
N PHE A 516 38.26 22.50 -1.47
CA PHE A 516 39.30 21.69 -2.08
C PHE A 516 40.67 22.18 -1.64
N SER A 517 41.64 21.28 -1.62
CA SER A 517 43.01 21.58 -1.21
C SER A 517 44.00 20.99 -2.20
N ILE A 518 44.99 21.79 -2.61
CA ILE A 518 46.00 21.44 -3.61
C ILE A 518 47.37 21.28 -2.96
N TRP A 519 48.05 20.16 -3.20
CA TRP A 519 49.35 19.86 -2.62
C TRP A 519 50.42 20.86 -3.08
N GLN A 520 51.33 21.24 -2.18
CA GLN A 520 52.46 22.14 -2.47
C GLN A 520 53.80 21.37 -2.47
N GLU A 521 54.89 22.01 -2.92
CA GLU A 521 56.22 21.39 -3.03
C GLU A 521 56.66 20.65 -1.74
N ALA A 522 57.27 19.47 -1.92
CA ALA A 522 57.59 18.48 -0.89
C ALA A 522 56.39 17.90 -0.10
N GLU A 523 55.15 18.27 -0.45
CA GLU A 523 53.89 17.75 0.11
C GLU A 523 53.77 17.92 1.63
N THR A 524 54.49 18.89 2.20
CA THR A 524 54.47 19.23 3.63
C THR A 524 53.38 20.25 3.97
N ALA A 525 52.71 20.79 2.96
CA ALA A 525 51.60 21.73 3.07
C ALA A 525 50.65 21.60 1.86
N PHE A 526 49.43 22.13 2.00
CA PHE A 526 48.53 22.36 0.87
C PHE A 526 48.05 23.82 0.82
N MET A 527 47.62 24.25 -0.36
CA MET A 527 46.80 25.45 -0.53
C MET A 527 45.33 25.07 -0.44
N SER A 528 44.62 25.63 0.54
CA SER A 528 43.23 25.34 0.83
C SER A 528 42.31 26.42 0.27
N TYR A 529 41.24 25.98 -0.37
CA TYR A 529 40.16 26.79 -0.92
C TYR A 529 38.86 26.29 -0.28
N MET A 530 38.47 26.89 0.83
CA MET A 530 37.33 26.45 1.64
C MET A 530 36.15 27.41 1.48
N ALA A 531 34.95 26.89 1.34
CA ALA A 531 33.73 27.67 1.44
C ALA A 531 33.43 27.95 2.93
N MET A 532 33.12 29.21 3.22
CA MET A 532 32.55 29.63 4.49
C MET A 532 31.18 28.96 4.70
N PRO A 533 30.68 28.82 5.95
CA PRO A 533 29.31 28.34 6.19
C PRO A 533 28.22 29.16 5.48
N THR A 534 28.53 30.39 5.07
CA THR A 534 27.69 31.28 4.26
C THR A 534 27.65 30.93 2.76
N GLY A 535 28.51 30.02 2.29
CA GLY A 535 28.60 29.57 0.89
C GLY A 535 29.64 30.30 0.04
N GLU A 536 30.25 31.37 0.53
CA GLU A 536 31.31 32.12 -0.17
C GLU A 536 32.68 31.44 -0.02
N MET A 537 33.50 31.45 -1.08
CA MET A 537 34.86 30.91 -1.02
C MET A 537 35.77 31.83 -0.22
N ALA A 538 36.46 31.28 0.78
CA ALA A 538 37.49 31.96 1.54
C ALA A 538 38.78 32.10 0.72
N VAL A 539 39.58 33.12 1.05
CA VAL A 539 40.88 33.37 0.42
C VAL A 539 41.79 32.14 0.55
N ALA A 540 42.43 31.77 -0.57
CA ALA A 540 43.35 30.64 -0.64
C ALA A 540 44.44 30.73 0.44
N MET A 541 44.63 29.66 1.21
CA MET A 541 45.53 29.68 2.37
C MET A 541 46.49 28.50 2.40
N ARG A 542 47.76 28.76 2.70
CA ARG A 542 48.76 27.71 2.91
C ARG A 542 48.59 27.10 4.30
N THR A 543 48.36 25.80 4.35
CA THR A 543 48.15 25.05 5.60
C THR A 543 49.21 23.97 5.78
N PRO A 544 50.02 24.00 6.86
CA PRO A 544 51.00 22.96 7.16
C PRO A 544 50.32 21.62 7.51
N LEU A 545 50.86 20.53 6.97
CA LEU A 545 50.33 19.17 7.15
C LEU A 545 50.97 18.40 8.30
N THR A 546 52.06 18.92 8.87
CA THR A 546 52.96 18.18 9.76
C THR A 546 52.89 18.61 11.23
N GLU A 547 52.03 19.57 11.57
CA GLU A 547 52.02 20.20 12.89
C GLU A 547 50.84 19.70 13.73
N ASP A 548 49.60 19.90 13.25
CA ASP A 548 48.37 19.54 13.95
C ASP A 548 47.86 18.12 13.62
N VAL A 549 47.18 17.48 14.57
CA VAL A 549 46.67 16.11 14.47
C VAL A 549 45.64 15.96 13.34
N PHE A 550 44.78 16.96 13.13
CA PHE A 550 43.77 16.95 12.08
C PHE A 550 44.41 16.84 10.69
N PHE A 551 45.40 17.69 10.41
CA PHE A 551 46.09 17.69 9.11
C PHE A 551 47.03 16.49 8.95
N LYS A 552 47.65 16.00 10.03
CA LYS A 552 48.44 14.76 10.02
C LYS A 552 47.61 13.55 9.62
N ASN A 553 46.36 13.46 10.06
CA ASN A 553 45.47 12.37 9.69
C ASN A 553 45.22 12.33 8.18
N ILE A 554 44.94 13.48 7.57
CA ILE A 554 44.75 13.63 6.12
C ILE A 554 46.04 13.25 5.37
N TYR A 555 47.19 13.75 5.83
CA TYR A 555 48.49 13.45 5.23
C TYR A 555 48.84 11.96 5.27
N ASN A 556 48.57 11.30 6.41
CA ASN A 556 48.81 9.87 6.58
C ASN A 556 47.89 9.03 5.69
N ALA A 557 46.60 9.38 5.57
CA ALA A 557 45.66 8.71 4.68
C ALA A 557 46.11 8.81 3.21
N LYS A 558 46.52 10.00 2.78
CA LYS A 558 47.11 10.22 1.46
C LYS A 558 48.36 9.37 1.24
N LYS A 559 49.26 9.28 2.22
CA LYS A 559 50.47 8.45 2.14
C LYS A 559 50.18 6.95 2.02
N ARG A 560 49.05 6.49 2.57
CA ARG A 560 48.58 5.11 2.42
C ARG A 560 47.96 4.84 1.04
N GLY A 561 47.76 5.87 0.21
CA GLY A 561 47.16 5.73 -1.12
C GLY A 561 45.64 5.55 -1.07
N GLU A 562 44.97 6.05 -0.03
CA GLU A 562 43.52 6.03 0.06
C GLU A 562 42.89 6.96 -0.99
N ASP A 563 41.78 6.52 -1.60
CA ASP A 563 40.97 7.32 -2.52
C ASP A 563 39.92 8.17 -1.77
N PHE A 564 39.46 7.66 -0.62
CA PHE A 564 38.47 8.33 0.23
C PHE A 564 38.73 8.03 1.70
N PHE A 565 38.87 9.08 2.51
CA PHE A 565 39.15 8.98 3.95
C PHE A 565 38.09 9.68 4.78
N VAL A 566 37.59 9.00 5.82
CA VAL A 566 36.60 9.55 6.75
C VAL A 566 37.13 9.40 8.17
N PHE A 567 37.06 10.48 8.95
CA PHE A 567 37.42 10.45 10.36
C PHE A 567 36.58 11.42 11.19
N GLU A 568 36.32 11.02 12.44
CA GLU A 568 35.62 11.85 13.42
C GLU A 568 36.62 12.66 14.25
N SER A 569 36.30 13.91 14.54
CA SER A 569 37.04 14.77 15.47
C SER A 569 36.10 15.31 16.53
N LYS A 570 36.46 15.20 17.82
CA LYS A 570 35.61 15.62 18.94
C LYS A 570 36.40 16.05 20.17
N GLY A 571 35.77 16.87 21.01
CA GLY A 571 36.31 17.27 22.31
C GLY A 571 37.61 18.10 22.21
N GLU A 572 38.51 17.94 23.17
CA GLU A 572 39.70 18.79 23.32
C GLU A 572 40.63 18.76 22.09
N SER A 573 40.76 17.61 21.42
CA SER A 573 41.58 17.50 20.21
C SER A 573 41.10 18.40 19.08
N LEU A 574 39.77 18.56 18.90
CA LEU A 574 39.21 19.44 17.88
C LEU A 574 39.32 20.91 18.29
N ALA A 575 39.14 21.21 19.58
CA ALA A 575 39.36 22.55 20.11
C ALA A 575 40.81 23.01 19.91
N GLU A 576 41.78 22.11 20.07
CA GLU A 576 43.19 22.35 19.82
C GLU A 576 43.48 22.65 18.35
N THR A 577 42.90 21.88 17.42
CA THR A 577 42.97 22.16 15.98
C THR A 577 42.45 23.55 15.65
N TYR A 578 41.31 23.98 16.21
CA TYR A 578 40.81 25.33 15.99
C TYR A 578 41.68 26.43 16.62
N ARG A 579 42.28 26.18 17.80
CA ARG A 579 43.26 27.09 18.40
C ARG A 579 44.49 27.26 17.51
N TYR A 580 45.02 26.15 16.99
CA TYR A 580 46.14 26.15 16.05
C TYR A 580 45.79 26.91 14.76
N MET A 581 44.64 26.62 14.13
CA MET A 581 44.17 27.35 12.95
C MET A 581 44.00 28.85 13.23
N GLY A 582 43.53 29.21 14.42
CA GLY A 582 43.42 30.58 14.90
C GLY A 582 44.75 31.33 15.01
N ALA A 583 45.85 30.63 15.27
CA ALA A 583 47.18 31.21 15.43
C ALA A 583 47.93 31.43 14.10
N LEU A 584 47.44 30.85 13.00
CA LEU A 584 48.04 31.01 11.68
C LEU A 584 47.69 32.38 11.06
N PRO A 585 48.62 33.08 10.37
CA PRO A 585 48.42 34.46 9.93
C PRO A 585 47.21 34.72 9.03
N THR A 586 46.94 33.79 8.09
CA THR A 586 45.84 33.91 7.11
C THR A 586 44.62 33.10 7.55
N VAL A 587 44.83 31.91 8.10
CA VAL A 587 43.75 31.02 8.56
C VAL A 587 43.04 31.60 9.79
N GLY A 588 43.78 32.26 10.69
CA GLY A 588 43.21 32.88 11.89
C GLY A 588 42.19 33.97 11.58
N LYS A 589 42.39 34.73 10.50
CA LYS A 589 41.42 35.74 10.02
C LYS A 589 40.12 35.09 9.55
N VAL A 590 40.19 33.90 8.93
CA VAL A 590 39.01 33.15 8.48
C VAL A 590 38.26 32.54 9.66
N VAL A 591 38.98 31.94 10.62
CA VAL A 591 38.38 31.45 11.87
C VAL A 591 37.70 32.58 12.65
N GLN A 592 38.30 33.77 12.66
CA GLN A 592 37.70 34.94 13.28
C GLN A 592 36.45 35.42 12.53
N SER A 593 36.49 35.46 11.19
CA SER A 593 35.32 35.79 10.36
C SER A 593 34.12 34.85 10.57
N ILE A 594 34.37 33.54 10.76
CA ILE A 594 33.33 32.56 11.10
C ILE A 594 32.67 32.91 12.45
N LYS A 595 33.47 33.26 13.46
CA LYS A 595 32.97 33.68 14.78
C LYS A 595 32.21 35.00 14.71
N ASP A 596 32.73 35.97 13.96
CA ASP A 596 32.13 37.30 13.79
C ASP A 596 30.79 37.22 13.02
N SER A 597 30.62 36.18 12.18
CA SER A 597 29.37 35.86 11.49
C SER A 597 28.34 35.13 12.36
N GLY A 598 28.61 34.95 13.67
CA GLY A 598 27.69 34.34 14.63
C GLY A 598 27.67 32.81 14.62
N PHE A 599 28.55 32.15 13.87
CA PHE A 599 28.65 30.69 13.86
C PHE A 599 29.58 30.20 14.99
N ALA A 600 29.05 29.28 15.81
CA ALA A 600 29.86 28.59 16.80
C ALA A 600 30.75 27.53 16.12
N LEU A 601 31.99 27.41 16.59
CA LEU A 601 32.86 26.31 16.16
C LEU A 601 32.32 24.98 16.72
N PRO A 602 32.23 23.92 15.92
CA PRO A 602 31.63 22.66 16.34
C PRO A 602 32.51 21.94 17.36
N ALA A 603 31.88 21.28 18.33
CA ALA A 603 32.54 20.42 19.31
C ALA A 603 32.69 18.95 18.82
N PHE A 604 32.00 18.62 17.73
CA PHE A 604 32.03 17.34 17.03
C PHE A 604 31.91 17.58 15.53
N GLN A 605 32.72 16.90 14.73
CA GLN A 605 32.61 16.93 13.28
C GLN A 605 33.09 15.61 12.66
N ILE A 606 32.58 15.31 11.47
CA ILE A 606 33.03 14.21 10.62
C ILE A 606 33.61 14.82 9.34
N THR A 607 34.88 14.52 9.08
CA THR A 607 35.60 15.02 7.92
C THR A 607 35.74 13.93 6.87
N HIS A 608 35.35 14.26 5.64
CA HIS A 608 35.41 13.39 4.47
C HIS A 608 36.40 14.00 3.48
N CYS A 609 37.42 13.25 3.11
CA CYS A 609 38.44 13.66 2.14
C CYS A 609 38.39 12.73 0.93
N GLY A 610 37.99 13.25 -0.24
CA GLY A 610 38.13 12.55 -1.50
C GLY A 610 39.40 12.97 -2.21
N PHE A 611 40.33 12.05 -2.42
CA PHE A 611 41.65 12.33 -2.98
C PHE A 611 41.65 12.29 -4.51
N PHE A 612 42.40 13.20 -5.12
CA PHE A 612 42.74 13.20 -6.55
C PHE A 612 44.24 13.56 -6.73
N PRO A 613 44.87 13.34 -7.89
CA PRO A 613 46.33 13.39 -7.99
C PRO A 613 46.99 14.69 -7.51
N GLN A 614 46.32 15.84 -7.69
CA GLN A 614 46.85 17.15 -7.29
C GLN A 614 46.33 17.64 -5.93
N GLY A 615 45.39 16.94 -5.29
CA GLY A 615 44.73 17.46 -4.10
C GLY A 615 43.70 16.55 -3.44
N HIS A 616 42.77 17.15 -2.70
CA HIS A 616 41.56 16.48 -2.23
C HIS A 616 40.39 17.44 -2.12
N LEU A 617 39.17 16.93 -2.30
CA LEU A 617 37.94 17.59 -1.84
C LEU A 617 37.75 17.29 -0.36
N MET A 618 37.27 18.27 0.38
CA MET A 618 36.94 18.16 1.81
C MET A 618 35.48 18.50 2.05
N PHE A 619 34.77 17.64 2.78
CA PHE A 619 33.41 17.87 3.26
C PHE A 619 33.36 17.63 4.76
N ILE A 620 32.84 18.60 5.52
CA ILE A 620 32.67 18.48 6.97
C ILE A 620 31.18 18.44 7.30
N THR A 621 30.73 17.42 8.01
CA THR A 621 29.34 17.30 8.50
C THR A 621 29.34 17.26 10.03
N LEU A 622 28.22 17.65 10.64
CA LEU A 622 28.02 17.60 12.09
C LEU A 622 27.27 16.34 12.54
N GLU A 623 26.70 15.61 11.58
CA GLU A 623 26.00 14.34 11.78
C GLU A 623 26.56 13.26 10.82
N PRO A 624 26.47 11.97 11.19
CA PRO A 624 26.81 10.86 10.30
C PRO A 624 25.91 10.83 9.06
N HIS A 625 26.54 10.86 7.88
CA HIS A 625 25.87 10.71 6.58
C HIS A 625 26.52 9.58 5.75
N PRO A 626 26.47 8.31 6.19
CA PRO A 626 27.07 7.20 5.45
C PRO A 626 26.50 7.06 4.02
N GLU A 627 25.24 7.44 3.80
CA GLU A 627 24.59 7.50 2.49
C GLU A 627 25.22 8.53 1.54
N ALA A 628 25.92 9.54 2.06
CA ALA A 628 26.60 10.57 1.26
C ALA A 628 28.01 10.18 0.83
N TRP A 629 28.60 9.11 1.38
CA TRP A 629 30.00 8.77 1.14
C TRP A 629 30.29 8.43 -0.33
N ASP A 630 29.43 7.65 -0.97
CA ASP A 630 29.56 7.35 -2.41
C ASP A 630 29.36 8.60 -3.27
N ILE A 631 28.43 9.47 -2.87
CA ILE A 631 28.17 10.75 -3.53
C ILE A 631 29.43 11.62 -3.50
N PHE A 632 30.08 11.78 -2.34
CA PHE A 632 31.33 12.52 -2.20
C PHE A 632 32.46 11.96 -3.08
N ARG A 633 32.59 10.63 -3.19
CA ARG A 633 33.57 10.01 -4.12
C ARG A 633 33.30 10.38 -5.57
N ARG A 634 32.04 10.33 -6.01
CA ARG A 634 31.64 10.67 -7.39
C ARG A 634 31.89 12.15 -7.70
N PHE A 635 31.57 13.05 -6.78
CA PHE A 635 31.89 14.47 -6.90
C PHE A 635 33.39 14.72 -6.96
N THR A 636 34.19 13.98 -6.19
CA THR A 636 35.67 14.05 -6.24
C THR A 636 36.19 13.71 -7.63
N LYS A 637 35.69 12.64 -8.26
CA LYS A 637 36.09 12.26 -9.62
C LYS A 637 35.72 13.30 -10.67
N VAL A 638 34.56 13.94 -10.54
CA VAL A 638 34.17 15.04 -11.46
C VAL A 638 35.04 16.28 -11.23
N PHE A 639 35.40 16.57 -9.99
CA PHE A 639 36.31 17.67 -9.68
C PHE A 639 37.72 17.43 -10.19
N GLU A 640 38.23 16.19 -10.16
CA GLU A 640 39.51 15.83 -10.77
C GLU A 640 39.56 16.22 -12.26
N GLN A 641 38.47 15.96 -13.01
CA GLN A 641 38.32 16.38 -14.40
C GLN A 641 38.32 17.91 -14.53
N THR A 642 37.62 18.59 -13.61
CA THR A 642 37.57 20.05 -13.52
C THR A 642 38.97 20.64 -13.33
N TYR A 643 39.73 20.07 -12.41
CA TYR A 643 41.09 20.53 -12.11
C TYR A 643 42.06 20.23 -13.24
N THR A 644 41.90 19.09 -13.94
CA THR A 644 42.67 18.79 -15.15
C THR A 644 42.42 19.83 -16.25
N ARG A 645 41.14 20.19 -16.48
CA ARG A 645 40.78 21.25 -17.44
C ARG A 645 41.39 22.59 -17.05
N PHE A 646 41.38 22.94 -15.77
CA PHE A 646 42.06 24.12 -15.27
C PHE A 646 43.55 24.14 -15.62
N LEU A 647 44.28 23.03 -15.40
CA LEU A 647 45.70 22.93 -15.75
C LEU A 647 45.93 23.05 -17.27
N ASP A 648 45.05 22.49 -18.09
CA ASP A 648 45.14 22.61 -19.54
C ASP A 648 44.88 24.05 -20.01
N LEU A 649 43.93 24.77 -19.39
CA LEU A 649 43.68 26.18 -19.65
C LEU A 649 44.89 27.05 -19.27
N GLN A 650 45.52 26.81 -18.10
CA GLN A 650 46.74 27.52 -17.72
C GLN A 650 47.87 27.33 -18.74
N LYS A 651 48.05 26.10 -19.24
CA LYS A 651 49.03 25.81 -20.30
C LYS A 651 48.67 26.50 -21.62
N ALA A 652 47.39 26.52 -21.99
CA ALA A 652 46.92 27.17 -23.20
C ALA A 652 47.09 28.69 -23.14
N GLU A 653 46.75 29.31 -22.01
CA GLU A 653 46.94 30.74 -21.74
C GLU A 653 48.42 31.13 -21.84
N ALA A 654 49.32 30.35 -21.23
CA ALA A 654 50.77 30.57 -21.32
C ALA A 654 51.29 30.45 -22.77
N ARG A 655 50.83 29.45 -23.54
CA ARG A 655 51.19 29.30 -24.96
C ARG A 655 50.65 30.42 -25.83
N ALA A 656 49.41 30.86 -25.60
CA ALA A 656 48.80 31.98 -26.32
C ALA A 656 49.60 33.26 -26.07
N ARG A 657 50.01 33.48 -24.82
CA ARG A 657 50.88 34.59 -24.44
C ARG A 657 52.23 34.54 -25.14
N GLU A 658 52.88 33.38 -25.18
CA GLU A 658 54.15 33.20 -25.88
C GLU A 658 54.01 33.44 -27.40
N SER A 659 52.96 32.90 -28.02
CA SER A 659 52.67 33.13 -29.44
C SER A 659 52.43 34.60 -29.76
N GLN A 660 51.79 35.37 -28.87
CA GLN A 660 51.63 36.81 -29.03
C GLN A 660 52.99 37.53 -29.02
N ILE A 661 53.91 37.10 -28.15
CA ILE A 661 55.28 37.63 -28.09
C ILE A 661 56.01 37.31 -29.40
N GLU A 662 55.98 36.07 -29.87
CA GLU A 662 56.63 35.66 -31.13
C GLU A 662 56.07 36.40 -32.36
N MET A 663 54.75 36.59 -32.45
CA MET A 663 54.14 37.38 -33.54
C MET A 663 54.61 38.84 -33.53
N ALA A 664 54.71 39.45 -32.35
CA ALA A 664 55.24 40.78 -32.19
C ALA A 664 56.72 40.86 -32.62
N LEU A 665 57.53 39.88 -32.21
CA LEU A 665 58.93 39.78 -32.61
C LEU A 665 59.09 39.62 -34.13
N GLU A 666 58.25 38.80 -34.78
CA GLU A 666 58.31 38.60 -36.23
C GLU A 666 57.89 39.84 -37.03
N LYS A 667 56.91 40.62 -36.55
CA LYS A 667 56.58 41.93 -37.15
C LYS A 667 57.75 42.90 -37.10
N VAL A 668 58.46 42.94 -35.97
CA VAL A 668 59.68 43.75 -35.81
C VAL A 668 60.77 43.25 -36.74
N ARG A 669 61.01 41.93 -36.80
CA ARG A 669 62.00 41.32 -37.70
C ARG A 669 61.68 41.62 -39.17
N SER A 670 60.44 41.45 -39.59
CA SER A 670 59.97 41.73 -40.95
C SER A 670 60.18 43.20 -41.33
N ARG A 671 59.78 44.16 -40.48
CA ARG A 671 60.03 45.59 -40.77
C ARG A 671 61.53 45.88 -40.85
N THR A 672 62.32 45.30 -39.96
CA THR A 672 63.79 45.45 -39.93
C THR A 672 64.44 44.89 -41.20
N MET A 673 64.02 43.72 -41.68
CA MET A 673 64.55 43.12 -42.91
C MET A 673 64.14 43.87 -44.19
N ALA A 674 62.99 44.54 -44.16
CA ALA A 674 62.51 45.37 -45.26
C ALA A 674 63.14 46.79 -45.29
N MET A 675 64.18 47.04 -44.48
CA MET A 675 64.92 48.29 -44.52
C MET A 675 65.93 48.30 -45.68
N HIS A 676 66.01 49.41 -46.40
CA HIS A 676 67.01 49.63 -47.45
C HIS A 676 68.05 50.68 -47.06
N GLN A 677 67.74 51.56 -46.10
CA GLN A 677 68.65 52.61 -45.60
C GLN A 677 68.55 52.78 -44.07
N SER A 678 69.60 53.29 -43.42
CA SER A 678 69.65 53.44 -41.95
C SER A 678 68.68 54.48 -41.39
N GLU A 679 68.20 55.40 -42.22
CA GLU A 679 67.20 56.41 -41.84
C GLU A 679 65.82 55.78 -41.52
N GLU A 680 65.54 54.58 -42.05
CA GLU A 680 64.30 53.82 -41.82
C GLU A 680 64.22 53.19 -40.42
N LEU A 681 65.27 53.28 -39.60
CA LEU A 681 65.28 52.74 -38.23
C LEU A 681 64.24 53.44 -37.32
N GLY A 682 63.83 54.67 -37.67
CA GLY A 682 62.71 55.37 -37.02
C GLY A 682 61.36 54.66 -37.20
N GLU A 683 61.13 54.02 -38.34
CA GLU A 683 59.94 53.19 -38.59
C GLU A 683 59.98 51.92 -37.74
N VAL A 684 61.16 51.28 -37.61
CA VAL A 684 61.35 50.12 -36.73
C VAL A 684 61.09 50.50 -35.27
N ALA A 685 61.55 51.68 -34.82
CA ALA A 685 61.25 52.19 -33.48
C ALA A 685 59.75 52.40 -33.24
N SER A 686 59.00 52.85 -34.26
CA SER A 686 57.54 52.99 -34.21
C SER A 686 56.83 51.63 -34.14
N VAL A 687 57.25 50.64 -34.93
CA VAL A 687 56.72 49.27 -34.86
C VAL A 687 57.03 48.62 -33.49
N MET A 688 58.25 48.82 -32.96
CA MET A 688 58.64 48.35 -31.62
C MET A 688 57.77 48.98 -30.53
N PHE A 689 57.53 50.29 -30.60
CA PHE A 689 56.62 50.98 -29.69
C PHE A 689 55.23 50.35 -29.69
N GLU A 690 54.66 50.13 -30.88
CA GLU A 690 53.34 49.52 -31.03
C GLU A 690 53.29 48.10 -30.42
N GLN A 691 54.26 47.24 -30.77
CA GLN A 691 54.25 45.85 -30.32
C GLN A 691 54.48 45.73 -28.80
N ILE A 692 55.40 46.51 -28.22
CA ILE A 692 55.62 46.52 -26.76
C ILE A 692 54.39 47.05 -26.01
N SER A 693 53.69 48.04 -26.59
CA SER A 693 52.45 48.57 -26.03
C SER A 693 51.33 47.54 -25.97
N MET A 694 51.28 46.60 -26.93
CA MET A 694 50.29 45.50 -26.94
C MET A 694 50.64 44.40 -25.95
N LEU A 695 51.93 44.16 -25.70
CA LEU A 695 52.39 43.10 -24.81
C LEU A 695 52.48 43.56 -23.35
N THR A 696 52.74 44.83 -23.08
CA THR A 696 53.05 45.33 -21.74
C THR A 696 52.24 46.59 -21.42
N SER A 697 52.65 47.35 -20.40
CA SER A 697 52.12 48.70 -20.21
C SER A 697 52.64 49.63 -21.31
N THR A 698 51.77 50.48 -21.88
CA THR A 698 52.13 51.41 -22.95
C THR A 698 53.28 52.33 -22.50
N PRO A 699 54.46 52.28 -23.14
CA PRO A 699 55.54 53.20 -22.84
C PRO A 699 55.20 54.61 -23.33
N ASP A 700 55.76 55.64 -22.71
CA ASP A 700 55.60 57.02 -23.19
C ASP A 700 56.28 57.22 -24.55
N ARG A 701 57.43 56.57 -24.78
CA ARG A 701 58.23 56.60 -26.02
C ARG A 701 59.10 55.36 -26.15
N PHE A 702 59.53 55.05 -27.37
CA PHE A 702 60.52 54.02 -27.66
C PHE A 702 61.73 54.64 -28.37
N ASN A 703 62.93 54.20 -28.01
CA ASN A 703 64.18 54.70 -28.57
C ASN A 703 65.07 53.53 -29.02
N ILE A 704 65.69 53.66 -30.19
CA ILE A 704 66.79 52.80 -30.63
C ILE A 704 68.05 53.66 -30.62
N GLY A 705 69.07 53.24 -29.87
CA GLY A 705 70.35 53.93 -29.74
C GLY A 705 71.51 53.09 -30.26
N ILE A 706 72.25 53.58 -31.26
CA ILE A 706 73.48 52.95 -31.76
C ILE A 706 74.67 53.69 -31.18
N ALA A 707 75.56 52.98 -30.48
CA ALA A 707 76.72 53.59 -29.84
C ALA A 707 77.84 53.86 -30.83
N ASN A 708 78.42 55.07 -30.77
CA ASN A 708 79.68 55.42 -31.39
C ASN A 708 80.79 55.44 -30.33
N GLU A 709 81.78 54.56 -30.47
CA GLU A 709 82.86 54.40 -29.48
C GLU A 709 83.94 55.47 -29.57
N ALA A 710 84.11 56.11 -30.73
CA ALA A 710 85.18 57.07 -30.95
C ALA A 710 84.95 58.39 -30.18
N ASP A 711 83.69 58.77 -29.98
CA ASP A 711 83.32 60.05 -29.37
C ASP A 711 82.34 59.92 -28.19
N GLU A 712 82.17 58.71 -27.69
CA GLU A 712 81.26 58.32 -26.59
C GLU A 712 79.85 58.92 -26.74
N SER A 713 79.23 58.68 -27.89
CA SER A 713 77.88 59.17 -28.22
C SER A 713 76.92 58.05 -28.67
N PHE A 714 75.61 58.31 -28.58
CA PHE A 714 74.58 57.46 -29.18
C PHE A 714 73.85 58.21 -30.29
N ASP A 715 73.76 57.57 -31.44
CA ASP A 715 72.84 57.89 -32.53
C ASP A 715 71.46 57.34 -32.16
N ILE A 716 70.48 58.22 -31.96
CA ILE A 716 69.16 57.90 -31.40
C ILE A 716 68.07 58.14 -32.44
N TRP A 717 67.30 57.08 -32.70
CA TRP A 717 66.00 57.12 -33.36
C TRP A 717 64.93 56.99 -32.30
N VAL A 718 63.91 57.85 -32.36
CA VAL A 718 62.92 58.00 -31.28
C VAL A 718 61.51 58.12 -31.86
N THR A 719 60.53 57.59 -31.13
CA THR A 719 59.12 57.87 -31.38
C THR A 719 58.67 59.14 -30.62
N ASP A 720 57.68 59.84 -31.15
CA ASP A 720 56.98 60.86 -30.37
C ASP A 720 56.21 60.22 -29.19
N GLN A 721 55.62 61.05 -28.34
CA GLN A 721 54.85 60.61 -27.15
C GLN A 721 53.58 59.80 -27.48
N ASN A 722 53.24 59.68 -28.76
CA ASN A 722 52.10 58.93 -29.26
C ASN A 722 52.53 57.72 -30.09
N GLY A 723 53.83 57.41 -30.16
CA GLY A 723 54.37 56.27 -30.90
C GLY A 723 54.67 56.53 -32.38
N HIS A 724 54.44 57.73 -32.90
CA HIS A 724 54.77 58.04 -34.30
C HIS A 724 56.27 58.21 -34.48
N GLN A 725 56.77 57.79 -35.64
CA GLN A 725 58.18 58.03 -35.98
C GLN A 725 58.54 59.52 -36.00
N VAL A 726 59.72 59.84 -35.50
CA VAL A 726 60.35 61.15 -35.68
C VAL A 726 61.43 61.00 -36.76
N ASN A 727 61.19 61.56 -37.95
CA ASN A 727 62.08 61.44 -39.11
C ASN A 727 63.31 62.35 -39.00
N ARG A 728 64.10 62.16 -37.94
CA ARG A 728 65.33 62.89 -37.66
C ARG A 728 66.24 62.06 -36.75
N LEU A 729 67.52 61.97 -37.10
CA LEU A 729 68.55 61.41 -36.24
C LEU A 729 68.94 62.42 -35.14
N PHE A 730 69.05 61.93 -33.90
CA PHE A 730 69.52 62.70 -32.76
C PHE A 730 70.81 62.11 -32.20
N VAL A 731 71.70 62.93 -31.64
CA VAL A 731 72.96 62.46 -31.06
C VAL A 731 73.02 62.85 -29.59
N ALA A 732 73.21 61.87 -28.71
CA ALA A 732 73.35 62.10 -27.27
C ALA A 732 74.75 61.69 -26.78
N ARG A 733 75.50 62.61 -26.18
CA ARG A 733 76.89 62.39 -25.76
C ARG A 733 77.01 62.05 -24.27
N ALA A 734 77.92 61.15 -23.93
CA ALA A 734 78.14 60.70 -22.55
C ALA A 734 78.68 61.80 -21.63
N ASP A 735 79.49 62.72 -22.14
CA ASP A 735 80.05 63.84 -21.38
C ASP A 735 79.02 64.92 -21.01
N LYS A 736 77.85 64.92 -21.67
CA LYS A 736 76.78 65.90 -21.48
C LYS A 736 75.63 65.43 -20.60
N SER A 737 75.54 64.14 -20.29
CA SER A 737 74.45 63.59 -19.49
C SER A 737 74.89 62.42 -18.61
N PRO A 738 74.68 62.50 -17.28
CA PRO A 738 74.95 61.39 -16.37
C PRO A 738 74.18 60.10 -16.73
N VAL A 739 72.98 60.23 -17.32
CA VAL A 739 72.16 59.10 -17.77
C VAL A 739 72.81 58.43 -19.00
N ILE A 740 73.30 59.21 -19.97
CA ILE A 740 74.02 58.66 -21.14
C ILE A 740 75.36 58.02 -20.71
N SER A 741 76.08 58.65 -19.78
CA SER A 741 77.29 58.06 -19.18
C SER A 741 77.02 56.74 -18.47
N ALA A 742 75.88 56.64 -17.77
CA ALA A 742 75.45 55.40 -17.13
C ALA A 742 75.16 54.29 -18.16
N PHE A 743 74.54 54.61 -19.29
CA PHE A 743 74.33 53.65 -20.39
C PHE A 743 75.65 53.12 -20.96
N PHE A 744 76.64 53.98 -21.19
CA PHE A 744 77.97 53.55 -21.64
C PHE A 744 78.68 52.64 -20.63
N LYS A 745 78.54 52.92 -19.32
CA LYS A 745 79.07 52.04 -18.26
C LYS A 745 78.38 50.69 -18.23
N ALA A 746 77.04 50.66 -18.31
CA ALA A 746 76.26 49.43 -18.32
C ALA A 746 76.59 48.54 -19.54
N ARG A 747 76.75 49.15 -20.73
CA ARG A 747 77.19 48.48 -21.96
C ARG A 747 78.56 47.81 -21.81
N LYS A 748 79.54 48.49 -21.20
CA LYS A 748 80.88 47.90 -20.91
C LYS A 748 80.78 46.64 -20.03
N THR A 749 79.74 46.53 -19.20
CA THR A 749 79.48 45.37 -18.34
C THR A 749 78.51 44.33 -18.94
N LYS A 750 78.00 44.54 -20.16
CA LYS A 750 76.95 43.72 -20.81
C LYS A 750 75.72 43.46 -19.92
N LYS A 751 75.37 44.42 -19.06
CA LYS A 751 74.19 44.32 -18.19
C LYS A 751 73.11 45.25 -18.69
N SER A 752 71.86 44.78 -18.68
CA SER A 752 70.69 45.64 -18.84
C SER A 752 70.64 46.68 -17.72
N LEU A 753 70.24 47.90 -18.05
CA LEU A 753 70.12 48.99 -17.09
C LEU A 753 68.67 49.49 -17.07
N ALA A 754 68.04 49.42 -15.90
CA ALA A 754 66.81 50.11 -15.60
C ALA A 754 67.11 51.25 -14.63
N MET A 755 66.64 52.45 -14.94
CA MET A 755 66.80 53.66 -14.14
C MET A 755 65.43 54.27 -13.85
N ASP A 756 65.09 54.42 -12.58
CA ASP A 756 63.91 55.15 -12.15
C ASP A 756 64.28 56.60 -11.87
N LEU A 757 63.87 57.51 -12.76
CA LEU A 757 64.19 58.93 -12.63
C LEU A 757 63.02 59.69 -11.99
N HIS A 758 63.31 60.41 -10.91
CA HIS A 758 62.33 61.23 -10.21
C HIS A 758 62.87 62.65 -9.90
N GLY A 759 61.98 63.59 -9.62
CA GLY A 759 62.34 64.90 -9.07
C GLY A 759 63.31 65.71 -9.95
N LYS A 760 64.46 66.10 -9.37
CA LYS A 760 65.46 66.95 -10.05
C LYS A 760 66.18 66.22 -11.19
N GLU A 761 66.41 64.93 -11.05
CA GLU A 761 67.11 64.10 -12.04
C GLU A 761 66.27 63.93 -13.30
N LEU A 762 64.97 63.65 -13.13
CA LEU A 762 64.03 63.59 -14.25
C LEU A 762 63.93 64.93 -15.00
N LYS A 763 63.87 66.06 -14.27
CA LYS A 763 63.84 67.40 -14.87
C LYS A 763 65.12 67.72 -15.64
N ALA A 764 66.28 67.28 -15.13
CA ALA A 764 67.57 67.44 -15.81
C ALA A 764 67.62 66.59 -17.09
N TRP A 765 67.17 65.33 -17.02
CA TRP A 765 67.08 64.42 -18.16
C TRP A 765 66.18 64.96 -19.28
N VAL A 766 64.94 65.35 -18.95
CA VAL A 766 63.99 65.90 -19.93
C VAL A 766 64.54 67.20 -20.54
N ARG A 767 65.18 68.06 -19.75
CA ARG A 767 65.81 69.30 -20.25
C ARG A 767 66.95 68.99 -21.23
N TYR A 768 67.83 68.05 -20.88
CA TYR A 768 68.94 67.64 -21.74
C TYR A 768 68.41 67.06 -23.06
N MET A 769 67.47 66.11 -23.00
CA MET A 769 66.89 65.48 -24.19
C MET A 769 66.13 66.49 -25.06
N ASN A 770 65.43 67.45 -24.47
CA ASN A 770 64.68 68.47 -25.22
C ASN A 770 65.56 69.58 -25.79
N LYS A 771 66.42 70.20 -24.97
CA LYS A 771 67.15 71.43 -25.35
C LYS A 771 68.53 71.17 -25.95
N GLU A 772 69.24 70.14 -25.51
CA GLU A 772 70.59 69.85 -26.00
C GLU A 772 70.58 68.81 -27.12
N VAL A 773 69.85 67.70 -26.92
CA VAL A 773 69.71 66.66 -27.96
C VAL A 773 68.69 67.08 -29.03
N GLY A 774 67.68 67.89 -28.66
CA GLY A 774 66.69 68.44 -29.60
C GLY A 774 65.45 67.58 -29.83
N ILE A 775 65.20 66.58 -28.98
CA ILE A 775 64.05 65.67 -29.09
C ILE A 775 62.78 66.41 -28.63
N PRO A 776 61.70 66.45 -29.44
CA PRO A 776 60.52 67.24 -29.10
C PRO A 776 59.76 66.62 -27.92
N PHE A 777 59.38 67.37 -26.89
CA PHE A 777 58.48 66.91 -25.80
C PHE A 777 57.21 67.76 -25.79
N LYS A 778 56.02 67.13 -25.66
CA LYS A 778 54.76 67.85 -25.44
C LYS A 778 54.61 68.18 -23.95
N GLU A 779 54.32 69.43 -23.61
CA GLU A 779 54.12 69.86 -22.22
C GLU A 779 52.80 69.31 -21.65
N GLY A 780 52.87 68.61 -20.51
CA GLY A 780 51.68 68.16 -19.75
C GLY A 780 51.68 66.73 -19.22
N ASN A 781 52.52 65.82 -19.76
CA ASN A 781 52.43 64.37 -19.45
C ASN A 781 53.58 63.75 -18.65
N SER A 782 54.54 64.51 -18.10
CA SER A 782 55.69 63.94 -17.41
C SER A 782 55.46 63.75 -15.90
N LYS A 783 54.86 62.62 -15.50
CA LYS A 783 54.88 62.16 -14.10
C LYS A 783 55.52 60.77 -14.01
N ASN A 784 56.69 60.71 -13.37
CA ASN A 784 57.54 59.53 -13.15
C ASN A 784 57.90 58.76 -14.44
N THR A 785 59.18 58.76 -14.80
CA THR A 785 59.64 58.10 -16.04
C THR A 785 60.67 57.05 -15.68
N GLY A 786 60.31 55.78 -15.85
CA GLY A 786 61.26 54.68 -15.86
C GLY A 786 61.94 54.62 -17.23
N ILE A 787 63.26 54.56 -17.26
CA ILE A 787 64.02 54.36 -18.49
C ILE A 787 64.69 53.00 -18.40
N SER A 788 64.43 52.15 -19.38
CA SER A 788 65.06 50.83 -19.47
C SER A 788 65.78 50.72 -20.80
N ILE A 789 67.04 50.31 -20.75
CA ILE A 789 67.80 49.89 -21.92
C ILE A 789 68.27 48.45 -21.71
N PRO A 790 67.71 47.48 -22.45
CA PRO A 790 68.26 46.14 -22.49
C PRO A 790 69.59 46.16 -23.26
N CYS A 791 70.61 45.43 -22.77
CA CYS A 791 71.89 45.31 -23.45
C CYS A 791 72.01 43.89 -24.05
N SER A 792 72.22 43.77 -25.36
CA SER A 792 72.48 42.48 -26.03
C SER A 792 73.89 42.43 -26.63
N SER A 793 74.55 41.27 -26.56
CA SER A 793 75.82 40.99 -27.22
C SER A 793 75.61 40.66 -28.71
N PRO A 794 76.53 41.02 -29.62
CA PRO A 794 76.51 40.53 -31.00
C PRO A 794 76.68 39.01 -31.13
N THR A 795 77.10 38.31 -30.07
CA THR A 795 77.32 36.86 -30.07
C THR A 795 76.07 36.01 -29.80
N ASP A 796 74.91 36.61 -29.53
CA ASP A 796 73.65 35.86 -29.29
C ASP A 796 72.63 35.98 -30.43
N LEU A 797 73.07 36.42 -31.62
CA LEU A 797 72.25 36.54 -32.84
C LEU A 797 72.66 35.54 -33.94
N SER A 798 73.28 34.42 -33.57
CA SER A 798 73.36 33.22 -34.41
C SER A 798 72.53 32.11 -33.76
N GLY A 799 71.22 32.16 -34.03
CA GLY A 799 70.21 31.17 -33.69
C GLY A 799 69.01 31.40 -34.58
#